data_AF-A0A1A8LDS5-F1
#
_entry.id   AF-A0A1A8LDS5-F1
#
_cell.length_a   1.000
_cell.length_b   1.000
_cell.length_c   1.000
_cell.angle_alpha   90.00
_cell.angle_beta   90.00
_cell.angle_gamma   90.00
#
_symmetry.space_group_name_H-M   'P 1'
#
loop_
_entity.id
_entity.type
_entity.pdbx_description
1 polymer ?
#
loop_
_entity_poly.entity_id
_entity_poly.type
_entity_poly.pdbx_seq_one_letter_code
_entity_poly.pdbx_strand_id
1 'polypeptide(L)'
;PQQLNKMEHCFYHGHVQDQFDSSVSVGICSGIRGFLRVQQQVYMIEPLGRTDDEDHAVYRWEHLKVGGQLGCGPSSLLYDQNQNHNQDRAPQHAGLFTSRSWNTKPLPDPERFVELVVVVDNTEYKLYGKETKSRILGVVNHMDKLYRPLNIRLVLVGLDIWSYKDYIHVDEKPETTLDNFLLWRKAELLPRIKHDNAQFVTGKKFANGTVGLANKFAMCTENSAGVSQDHLSDPLGLASTIAHEMGHNFGLSHDSAGCVCGPFQSSTNCVMTEKLKTANQAFPEFFSNCSLQQLSEFMARAQPSCLHQPILVRTIAAGPLCGNGLLDPREECDCGTEQECDNPCCDASTCRLTEGSECAHGQCCEQCKLKASGTLCRGSAGDCDLPEYCTGESQDCPEDSFEMNGKGCYNHMSGFCYDGQCPSLHQHCWRLFGDGAKIGPDFCFNLNRQGMEGTNCGQNKSRFIPCSSSNLKCGSIFCTGGGESITGKRAGYTMFGVECKVAVEDDKSRNIDMVPSGTVCGTNKVCLGNRCVDVSVFGKKEECAKKCNNNGVCNHKNQCHCDPGWAPPYCEIKYADLPKGQRMNVAGVCAAVSTLLVILLLIVGLLCCKKNNIKGYISRRKKKSASRKLNPKFQATCVKERPEIGQPTLVESTVSLINSPLVLPVVPSRPAPPQTGSPLVTKHQKQDIVLLQPPRKPTSLASTCESESSKESKPSLPPVPPVKPSPLLIPRIKPSPPAPPRPPTKPQLHRLM
;
A
#
# COMPACT_ATOMS: atom_id res chain seq x y z
N PRO A 1 -0.05 30.61 -24.64
CA PRO A 1 0.80 29.97 -23.60
C PRO A 1 0.25 30.27 -22.21
N GLN A 2 -0.47 29.33 -21.60
CA GLN A 2 -0.74 29.40 -20.16
C GLN A 2 0.49 28.94 -19.40
N GLN A 3 0.91 29.74 -18.42
CA GLN A 3 2.04 29.43 -17.56
C GLN A 3 1.61 28.32 -16.60
N LEU A 4 2.21 27.13 -16.75
CA LEU A 4 1.95 26.00 -15.86
C LEU A 4 2.51 26.36 -14.49
N ASN A 5 1.66 26.58 -13.49
CA ASN A 5 2.11 26.91 -12.14
C ASN A 5 2.95 25.74 -11.60
N LYS A 6 4.25 25.99 -11.48
CA LYS A 6 5.20 25.12 -10.80
C LYS A 6 4.86 25.18 -9.30
N MET A 7 4.03 24.27 -8.82
CA MET A 7 3.92 24.01 -7.38
C MET A 7 5.29 23.51 -6.94
N GLU A 8 5.98 24.32 -6.15
CA GLU A 8 7.30 23.97 -5.65
C GLU A 8 7.18 22.88 -4.58
N HIS A 9 8.20 22.03 -4.49
CA HIS A 9 8.23 21.02 -3.45
C HIS A 9 8.30 21.69 -2.08
N CYS A 10 7.41 21.27 -1.18
CA CYS A 10 7.14 21.99 0.05
C CYS A 10 6.83 21.06 1.23
N PHE A 11 7.27 19.80 1.19
CA PHE A 11 7.05 18.80 2.24
C PHE A 11 8.33 17.99 2.48
N TYR A 12 8.97 18.18 3.63
CA TYR A 12 10.31 17.69 3.93
C TYR A 12 10.31 16.79 5.15
N HIS A 13 11.16 15.77 5.12
CA HIS A 13 11.61 15.02 6.29
C HIS A 13 13.05 15.40 6.61
N GLY A 14 13.49 15.17 7.84
CA GLY A 14 14.89 15.35 8.20
C GLY A 14 15.23 14.92 9.61
N HIS A 15 16.43 15.31 10.02
CA HIS A 15 17.01 15.13 11.35
C HIS A 15 17.72 16.45 11.74
N VAL A 16 17.80 16.73 13.04
CA VAL A 16 18.51 17.90 13.55
C VAL A 16 20.00 17.59 13.58
N GLN A 17 20.82 18.49 13.02
CA GLN A 17 22.27 18.33 12.96
C GLN A 17 22.87 18.05 14.35
N ASP A 18 23.82 17.12 14.39
CA ASP A 18 24.50 16.65 15.61
C ASP A 18 23.57 16.04 16.69
N GLN A 19 22.31 15.72 16.38
CA GLN A 19 21.34 15.07 17.27
C GLN A 19 20.90 13.71 16.73
N PHE A 20 21.61 12.64 17.11
CA PHE A 20 21.35 11.25 16.67
C PHE A 20 19.94 10.72 17.00
N ASP A 21 19.29 11.22 18.06
CA ASP A 21 17.89 10.92 18.37
C ASP A 21 17.01 12.16 18.15
N SER A 22 16.86 12.53 16.88
CA SER A 22 15.98 13.59 16.41
C SER A 22 15.11 13.13 15.24
N SER A 23 14.03 13.84 14.97
CA SER A 23 13.12 13.57 13.84
C SER A 23 12.45 14.88 13.42
N VAL A 24 12.33 15.11 12.11
CA VAL A 24 11.65 16.30 11.55
C VAL A 24 10.71 15.86 10.44
N SER A 25 9.51 16.45 10.41
CA SER A 25 8.57 16.38 9.29
C SER A 25 7.80 17.70 9.22
N VAL A 26 8.05 18.49 8.17
CA VAL A 26 7.48 19.84 7.98
C VAL A 26 6.95 20.04 6.57
N GLY A 27 5.83 20.75 6.44
CA GLY A 27 5.39 21.39 5.21
C GLY A 27 5.69 22.89 5.24
N ILE A 28 6.01 23.48 4.10
CA ILE A 28 6.26 24.93 3.93
C ILE A 28 5.37 25.56 2.85
N CYS A 29 4.30 24.87 2.45
CA CYS A 29 3.47 25.21 1.29
C CYS A 29 2.58 26.45 1.45
N SER A 30 2.41 26.92 2.69
CA SER A 30 1.55 28.04 3.11
C SER A 30 1.96 28.43 4.53
N GLY A 31 3.19 28.93 4.68
CA GLY A 31 3.93 28.97 5.94
C GLY A 31 4.42 27.58 6.40
N ILE A 32 5.30 27.57 7.42
CA ILE A 32 5.92 26.37 7.99
C ILE A 32 4.96 25.70 8.98
N ARG A 33 4.60 24.43 8.75
CA ARG A 33 3.77 23.63 9.64
C ARG A 33 4.30 22.20 9.80
N GLY A 34 4.34 21.66 11.01
CA GLY A 34 4.76 20.28 11.25
C GLY A 34 5.35 20.09 12.64
N PHE A 35 6.27 19.14 12.79
CA PHE A 35 6.94 18.88 14.06
C PHE A 35 8.46 18.71 13.93
N LEU A 36 9.14 18.99 15.04
CA LEU A 36 10.51 18.57 15.29
C LEU A 36 10.59 17.86 16.66
N ARG A 37 11.30 16.74 16.72
CA ARG A 37 11.66 16.04 17.95
C ARG A 37 13.16 16.17 18.20
N VAL A 38 13.53 16.56 19.42
CA VAL A 38 14.91 16.59 19.92
C VAL A 38 14.89 16.16 21.38
N GLN A 39 15.73 15.18 21.74
CA GLN A 39 15.95 14.75 23.13
C GLN A 39 14.64 14.49 23.90
N GLN A 40 13.79 13.60 23.35
CA GLN A 40 12.44 13.25 23.82
C GLN A 40 11.36 14.35 23.76
N GLN A 41 11.71 15.63 23.63
CA GLN A 41 10.72 16.71 23.51
C GLN A 41 10.22 16.84 22.05
N VAL A 42 8.91 16.93 21.87
CA VAL A 42 8.26 17.23 20.58
C VAL A 42 7.77 18.67 20.58
N TYR A 43 8.24 19.46 19.62
CA TYR A 43 7.76 20.82 19.37
C TYR A 43 6.97 20.83 18.07
N MET A 44 5.80 21.46 18.11
CA MET A 44 4.99 21.77 16.94
C MET A 44 5.43 23.11 16.34
N ILE A 45 5.24 23.23 15.03
CA ILE A 45 5.35 24.48 14.28
C ILE A 45 4.02 24.70 13.57
N GLU A 46 3.45 25.90 13.64
CA GLU A 46 2.39 26.35 12.73
C GLU A 46 2.47 27.86 12.44
N PRO A 47 2.00 28.33 11.27
CA PRO A 47 1.94 29.74 10.97
C PRO A 47 0.84 30.43 11.80
N LEU A 48 1.11 31.63 12.29
CA LEU A 48 0.11 32.48 12.97
C LEU A 48 -0.77 33.26 11.98
N GLY A 49 -0.46 33.20 10.68
CA GLY A 49 -1.12 33.94 9.61
C GLY A 49 -1.51 33.07 8.41
N ARG A 50 -1.61 33.71 7.23
CA ARG A 50 -2.08 33.11 5.96
C ARG A 50 -1.14 33.37 4.78
N THR A 51 -0.03 34.06 5.00
CA THR A 51 1.03 34.36 4.04
C THR A 51 2.35 33.80 4.56
N ASP A 52 3.28 33.51 3.64
CA ASP A 52 4.53 32.82 3.97
C ASP A 52 5.53 33.69 4.76
N ASP A 53 5.31 35.01 4.80
CA ASP A 53 6.11 36.02 5.52
C ASP A 53 5.64 36.28 6.98
N GLU A 54 4.56 35.63 7.45
CA GLU A 54 4.01 35.85 8.81
C GLU A 54 4.70 34.99 9.89
N ASP A 55 4.63 35.44 11.15
CA ASP A 55 5.28 34.77 12.29
C ASP A 55 4.82 33.31 12.49
N HIS A 56 5.73 32.46 12.96
CA HIS A 56 5.46 31.05 13.23
C HIS A 56 5.46 30.77 14.74
N ALA A 57 4.41 30.09 15.21
CA ALA A 57 4.34 29.60 16.58
C ALA A 57 5.14 28.29 16.69
N VAL A 58 6.21 28.31 17.50
CA VAL A 58 6.92 27.10 17.92
C VAL A 58 6.61 26.84 19.39
N TYR A 59 5.94 25.73 19.68
CA TYR A 59 5.51 25.37 21.04
C TYR A 59 5.66 23.88 21.31
N ARG A 60 5.86 23.51 22.58
CA ARG A 60 5.85 22.11 22.99
C ARG A 60 4.43 21.56 22.97
N TRP A 61 4.25 20.32 22.52
CA TRP A 61 2.94 19.66 22.53
C TRP A 61 2.28 19.65 23.92
N GLU A 62 3.08 19.50 24.99
CA GLU A 62 2.63 19.51 26.40
C GLU A 62 1.90 20.80 26.85
N HIS A 63 1.84 21.84 26.00
CA HIS A 63 1.10 23.07 26.28
C HIS A 63 -0.30 23.12 25.60
N LEU A 64 -0.64 22.18 24.71
CA LEU A 64 -1.96 22.12 24.08
C LEU A 64 -3.00 21.45 24.99
N LYS A 65 -4.04 22.21 25.39
CA LYS A 65 -5.16 21.70 26.19
C LYS A 65 -6.21 21.02 25.30
N VAL A 66 -6.00 19.77 24.94
CA VAL A 66 -6.98 18.95 24.21
C VAL A 66 -8.04 18.41 25.17
N GLY A 67 -9.32 18.66 24.87
CA GLY A 67 -10.45 18.24 25.70
C GLY A 67 -11.04 16.89 25.29
N GLY A 68 -10.88 15.88 26.14
CA GLY A 68 -11.58 14.59 26.05
C GLY A 68 -10.69 13.40 25.67
N GLN A 69 -10.99 12.24 26.26
CA GLN A 69 -10.42 10.95 25.86
C GLN A 69 -11.21 10.39 24.66
N LEU A 70 -10.49 9.90 23.66
CA LEU A 70 -11.03 9.28 22.44
C LEU A 70 -10.48 7.86 22.32
N GLY A 71 -11.18 6.95 21.62
CA GLY A 71 -10.72 5.57 21.50
C GLY A 71 -11.62 4.63 20.72
N CYS A 72 -11.00 3.69 20.01
CA CYS A 72 -11.67 2.78 19.09
C CYS A 72 -11.90 1.41 19.74
N GLY A 73 -13.13 1.09 20.16
CA GLY A 73 -13.46 -0.27 20.60
C GLY A 73 -14.82 -0.44 21.29
N PRO A 74 -15.47 -1.61 21.16
CA PRO A 74 -16.72 -1.92 21.86
C PRO A 74 -16.48 -2.17 23.36
N SER A 75 -17.25 -1.49 24.20
CA SER A 75 -16.99 -1.36 25.65
C SER A 75 -17.00 -2.67 26.44
N SER A 76 -15.88 -2.96 27.10
CA SER A 76 -15.89 -3.75 28.35
C SER A 76 -15.91 -2.79 29.54
N LEU A 77 -16.97 -2.84 30.34
CA LEU A 77 -17.22 -1.91 31.44
C LEU A 77 -16.56 -2.38 32.74
N LEU A 78 -15.58 -1.64 33.24
CA LEU A 78 -15.23 -1.62 34.66
C LEU A 78 -15.08 -0.17 35.13
N TYR A 79 -15.77 0.15 36.23
CA TYR A 79 -15.54 1.35 37.02
C TYR A 79 -14.18 1.25 37.73
N ASP A 80 -13.51 2.38 37.93
CA ASP A 80 -12.93 2.64 39.24
C ASP A 80 -13.02 4.14 39.59
N GLN A 81 -12.97 4.45 40.88
CA GLN A 81 -13.13 5.78 41.44
C GLN A 81 -11.81 6.36 41.95
N ASN A 82 -11.54 7.60 41.55
CA ASN A 82 -11.17 8.70 42.47
C ASN A 82 -10.02 8.46 43.48
N GLN A 83 -8.87 9.09 43.24
CA GLN A 83 -8.41 10.19 44.12
C GLN A 83 -7.22 10.98 43.58
N ASN A 84 -7.12 12.25 44.00
CA ASN A 84 -5.98 13.12 43.76
C ASN A 84 -4.85 12.81 44.75
N HIS A 85 -3.60 12.89 44.30
CA HIS A 85 -2.51 13.36 45.18
C HIS A 85 -1.41 14.06 44.37
N ASN A 86 -1.32 15.38 44.51
CA ASN A 86 -0.14 16.14 44.11
C ASN A 86 0.97 15.92 45.16
N GLN A 87 2.21 15.72 44.72
CA GLN A 87 3.38 16.19 45.48
C GLN A 87 4.65 16.23 44.61
N ASP A 88 5.34 17.36 44.67
CA ASP A 88 6.52 17.68 43.87
C ASP A 88 7.77 16.92 44.33
N ARG A 89 8.53 16.36 43.37
CA ARG A 89 9.98 16.13 43.53
C ARG A 89 10.72 16.44 42.24
N ALA A 90 11.74 17.29 42.34
CA ALA A 90 12.65 17.60 41.23
C ALA A 90 13.54 16.39 40.86
N PRO A 91 14.00 16.28 39.61
CA PRO A 91 14.77 15.11 39.15
C PRO A 91 16.19 15.06 39.73
N GLN A 92 16.68 13.84 39.96
CA GLN A 92 18.08 13.58 40.29
C GLN A 92 18.81 12.98 39.07
N HIS A 93 20.03 13.44 38.80
CA HIS A 93 20.84 12.95 37.68
C HIS A 93 21.61 11.66 38.01
N ALA A 94 21.30 10.57 37.30
CA ALA A 94 22.21 9.45 37.02
C ALA A 94 21.62 8.62 35.86
N GLY A 95 22.38 8.12 34.87
CA GLY A 95 23.82 8.28 34.60
C GLY A 95 24.14 7.79 33.17
N LEU A 96 25.41 7.89 32.74
CA LEU A 96 25.82 7.48 31.39
C LEU A 96 25.55 5.99 31.13
N PHE A 97 24.77 5.69 30.10
CA PHE A 97 24.76 4.38 29.44
C PHE A 97 24.87 4.56 27.94
N THR A 98 25.98 4.08 27.37
CA THR A 98 26.22 4.06 25.92
C THR A 98 25.21 3.15 25.25
N SER A 99 24.45 3.68 24.29
CA SER A 99 23.56 2.85 23.48
C SER A 99 24.39 1.89 22.62
N ARG A 100 24.13 0.59 22.76
CA ARG A 100 24.60 -0.38 21.78
C ARG A 100 23.75 -0.20 20.53
N SER A 101 24.39 0.20 19.43
CA SER A 101 23.78 0.20 18.09
C SER A 101 23.13 -1.16 17.83
N TRP A 102 21.84 -1.16 17.47
CA TRP A 102 21.07 -2.36 17.15
C TRP A 102 21.45 -2.88 15.76
N ASN A 103 22.70 -3.34 15.62
CA ASN A 103 23.18 -4.07 14.46
C ASN A 103 22.68 -5.53 14.49
N THR A 104 21.36 -5.70 14.46
CA THR A 104 20.74 -6.88 13.86
C THR A 104 20.36 -6.51 12.44
N LYS A 105 21.20 -6.89 11.47
CA LYS A 105 20.78 -6.99 10.07
C LYS A 105 20.15 -8.36 9.85
N PRO A 106 18.83 -8.47 9.63
CA PRO A 106 18.32 -9.43 8.66
C PRO A 106 19.02 -9.17 7.30
N LEU A 107 18.94 -10.13 6.38
CA LEU A 107 19.08 -9.79 4.96
C LEU A 107 18.04 -8.69 4.66
N PRO A 108 18.38 -7.62 3.92
CA PRO A 108 17.42 -6.56 3.66
C PRO A 108 16.26 -7.13 2.84
N ASP A 109 15.09 -7.22 3.46
CA ASP A 109 13.83 -7.30 2.73
C ASP A 109 13.79 -6.12 1.74
N PRO A 110 13.28 -6.32 0.51
CA PRO A 110 13.14 -5.21 -0.44
C PRO A 110 12.23 -4.13 0.15
N GLU A 111 12.56 -2.85 -0.10
CA GLU A 111 11.70 -1.72 0.24
C GLU A 111 10.31 -1.92 -0.41
N ARG A 112 9.26 -1.79 0.40
CA ARG A 112 7.88 -2.07 -0.01
C ARG A 112 7.17 -0.75 -0.28
N PHE A 113 6.33 -0.71 -1.30
CA PHE A 113 5.61 0.50 -1.68
C PHE A 113 4.10 0.29 -1.49
N VAL A 114 3.37 1.35 -1.19
CA VAL A 114 1.90 1.36 -1.14
C VAL A 114 1.40 2.44 -2.08
N GLU A 115 0.76 2.06 -3.18
CA GLU A 115 -0.03 2.96 -4.02
C GLU A 115 -1.27 3.39 -3.22
N LEU A 116 -1.21 4.57 -2.59
CA LEU A 116 -2.23 5.12 -1.71
C LEU A 116 -3.16 6.09 -2.46
N VAL A 117 -4.46 5.95 -2.23
CA VAL A 117 -5.47 6.97 -2.58
C VAL A 117 -6.09 7.52 -1.30
N VAL A 118 -6.18 8.85 -1.19
CA VAL A 118 -7.00 9.49 -0.16
C VAL A 118 -8.27 10.05 -0.79
N VAL A 119 -9.42 9.79 -0.17
CA VAL A 119 -10.73 10.29 -0.60
C VAL A 119 -11.30 11.14 0.52
N VAL A 120 -11.83 12.31 0.19
CA VAL A 120 -12.20 13.33 1.18
C VAL A 120 -13.66 13.75 0.99
N ASP A 121 -14.46 13.65 2.05
CA ASP A 121 -15.90 13.91 2.01
C ASP A 121 -16.25 15.40 1.85
N ASN A 122 -17.52 15.67 1.55
CA ASN A 122 -18.02 17.02 1.34
C ASN A 122 -18.12 17.82 2.66
N THR A 123 -18.14 17.15 3.81
CA THR A 123 -18.14 17.76 5.15
C THR A 123 -16.78 18.36 5.46
N GLU A 124 -15.71 17.59 5.28
CA GLU A 124 -14.30 18.00 5.44
C GLU A 124 -13.96 19.14 4.47
N TYR A 125 -14.37 19.02 3.20
CA TYR A 125 -14.21 20.11 2.24
C TYR A 125 -14.99 21.38 2.61
N LYS A 126 -16.11 21.28 3.33
CA LYS A 126 -16.84 22.46 3.86
C LYS A 126 -16.15 23.09 5.08
N LEU A 127 -15.36 22.32 5.85
CA LEU A 127 -14.60 22.84 6.99
C LEU A 127 -13.36 23.62 6.53
N TYR A 128 -12.55 23.05 5.65
CA TYR A 128 -11.26 23.62 5.25
C TYR A 128 -11.24 24.26 3.84
N GLY A 129 -12.28 24.03 3.01
CA GLY A 129 -12.40 24.65 1.69
C GLY A 129 -11.19 24.34 0.79
N LYS A 130 -10.49 25.39 0.35
CA LYS A 130 -9.28 25.25 -0.48
C LYS A 130 -8.09 24.66 0.27
N GLU A 131 -8.02 24.85 1.60
CA GLU A 131 -6.91 24.38 2.43
C GLU A 131 -6.93 22.85 2.59
N THR A 132 -8.07 22.21 2.34
CA THR A 132 -8.25 20.74 2.35
C THR A 132 -7.16 19.99 1.58
N LYS A 133 -6.74 20.46 0.40
CA LYS A 133 -5.63 19.80 -0.34
C LYS A 133 -4.33 19.86 0.47
N SER A 134 -3.96 21.05 0.97
CA SER A 134 -2.70 21.26 1.71
C SER A 134 -2.68 20.45 3.01
N ARG A 135 -3.81 20.44 3.76
CA ARG A 135 -4.02 19.63 4.97
C ARG A 135 -3.73 18.15 4.70
N ILE A 136 -4.38 17.58 3.68
CA ILE A 136 -4.26 16.15 3.36
C ILE A 136 -2.88 15.77 2.80
N LEU A 137 -2.20 16.67 2.09
CA LEU A 137 -0.80 16.42 1.69
C LEU A 137 0.15 16.39 2.90
N GLY A 138 -0.05 17.29 3.88
CA GLY A 138 0.70 17.26 5.14
C GLY A 138 0.44 16.00 5.98
N VAL A 139 -0.80 15.52 5.98
CA VAL A 139 -1.21 14.24 6.59
C VAL A 139 -0.43 13.07 5.97
N VAL A 140 -0.45 12.94 4.64
CA VAL A 140 0.24 11.84 3.92
C VAL A 140 1.77 11.93 4.09
N ASN A 141 2.34 13.15 4.08
CA ASN A 141 3.76 13.36 4.36
C ASN A 141 4.17 12.84 5.74
N HIS A 142 3.34 13.04 6.77
CA HIS A 142 3.60 12.49 8.10
C HIS A 142 3.44 10.96 8.13
N MET A 143 2.42 10.41 7.45
CA MET A 143 2.24 8.95 7.35
C MET A 143 3.46 8.25 6.73
N ASP A 144 4.07 8.81 5.68
CA ASP A 144 5.28 8.21 5.08
C ASP A 144 6.45 8.17 6.07
N LYS A 145 6.63 9.22 6.91
CA LYS A 145 7.64 9.23 7.97
C LYS A 145 7.41 8.14 9.03
N LEU A 146 6.14 7.80 9.33
CA LEU A 146 5.78 6.71 10.26
C LEU A 146 6.01 5.31 9.68
N TYR A 147 5.89 5.14 8.36
CA TYR A 147 6.02 3.83 7.70
C TYR A 147 7.45 3.50 7.22
N ARG A 148 8.30 4.50 6.96
CA ARG A 148 9.72 4.29 6.61
C ARG A 148 10.49 3.35 7.57
N PRO A 149 10.34 3.42 8.91
CA PRO A 149 10.96 2.47 9.84
C PRO A 149 10.50 1.02 9.70
N LEU A 150 9.39 0.75 8.99
CA LEU A 150 8.89 -0.58 8.65
C LEU A 150 9.40 -1.08 7.29
N ASN A 151 10.31 -0.33 6.64
CA ASN A 151 10.74 -0.53 5.25
C ASN A 151 9.57 -0.44 4.24
N ILE A 152 8.62 0.47 4.52
CA ILE A 152 7.43 0.75 3.71
C ILE A 152 7.40 2.23 3.32
N ARG A 153 7.17 2.52 2.04
CA ARG A 153 7.00 3.86 1.46
C ARG A 153 5.58 4.08 0.98
N LEU A 154 5.04 5.28 1.18
CA LEU A 154 3.67 5.63 0.79
C LEU A 154 3.68 6.54 -0.45
N VAL A 155 3.03 6.08 -1.52
CA VAL A 155 3.02 6.75 -2.82
C VAL A 155 1.61 7.25 -3.12
N LEU A 156 1.40 8.57 -3.04
CA LEU A 156 0.08 9.17 -3.25
C LEU A 156 -0.29 9.22 -4.75
N VAL A 157 -0.92 8.15 -5.24
CA VAL A 157 -1.39 8.00 -6.62
C VAL A 157 -2.78 8.61 -6.87
N GLY A 158 -3.55 8.89 -5.80
CA GLY A 158 -4.89 9.49 -5.91
C GLY A 158 -5.25 10.42 -4.76
N LEU A 159 -5.93 11.52 -5.08
CA LEU A 159 -6.58 12.41 -4.13
C LEU A 159 -7.91 12.89 -4.71
N ASP A 160 -9.02 12.32 -4.25
CA ASP A 160 -10.38 12.63 -4.75
C ASP A 160 -11.16 13.41 -3.68
N ILE A 161 -11.36 14.71 -3.91
CA ILE A 161 -11.99 15.62 -2.93
C ILE A 161 -13.40 15.97 -3.41
N TRP A 162 -14.40 15.54 -2.64
CA TRP A 162 -15.82 15.61 -2.99
C TRP A 162 -16.41 17.01 -2.78
N SER A 163 -15.88 17.99 -3.51
CA SER A 163 -16.13 19.42 -3.31
C SER A 163 -17.58 19.90 -3.52
N TYR A 164 -18.43 19.12 -4.19
CA TYR A 164 -19.83 19.48 -4.48
C TYR A 164 -20.87 18.71 -3.67
N LYS A 165 -20.71 17.39 -3.56
CA LYS A 165 -21.59 16.46 -2.83
C LYS A 165 -20.81 15.18 -2.51
N ASP A 166 -21.31 14.40 -1.56
CA ASP A 166 -20.82 13.04 -1.33
C ASP A 166 -21.29 12.06 -2.41
N TYR A 167 -20.49 11.04 -2.67
CA TYR A 167 -20.82 9.93 -3.59
C TYR A 167 -21.24 8.64 -2.87
N ILE A 168 -21.09 8.61 -1.53
CA ILE A 168 -21.64 7.56 -0.65
C ILE A 168 -22.49 8.20 0.47
N HIS A 169 -23.22 7.38 1.23
CA HIS A 169 -23.82 7.83 2.48
C HIS A 169 -22.84 7.68 3.64
N VAL A 170 -22.41 8.80 4.22
CA VAL A 170 -21.58 8.84 5.43
C VAL A 170 -22.51 8.78 6.66
N ASP A 171 -22.50 7.64 7.35
CA ASP A 171 -23.29 7.40 8.56
C ASP A 171 -22.58 7.97 9.81
N GLU A 172 -23.19 7.92 10.99
CA GLU A 172 -22.47 8.16 12.27
C GLU A 172 -21.79 6.87 12.77
N LYS A 173 -22.18 5.72 12.22
CA LYS A 173 -21.51 4.43 12.38
C LYS A 173 -20.32 4.33 11.41
N PRO A 174 -19.09 4.13 11.91
CA PRO A 174 -17.93 3.93 11.04
C PRO A 174 -18.06 2.63 10.23
N GLU A 175 -18.71 1.59 10.74
CA GLU A 175 -18.94 0.32 10.04
C GLU A 175 -19.76 0.54 8.76
N THR A 176 -20.92 1.20 8.88
CA THR A 176 -21.79 1.51 7.74
C THR A 176 -21.12 2.45 6.73
N THR A 177 -20.23 3.33 7.19
CA THR A 177 -19.46 4.23 6.33
C THR A 177 -18.37 3.47 5.57
N LEU A 178 -17.67 2.52 6.23
CA LEU A 178 -16.66 1.66 5.61
C LEU A 178 -17.29 0.72 4.58
N ASP A 179 -18.41 0.06 4.89
CA ASP A 179 -19.16 -0.77 3.94
C ASP A 179 -19.51 0.02 2.66
N ASN A 180 -20.08 1.22 2.84
CA ASN A 180 -20.46 2.09 1.73
C ASN A 180 -19.22 2.56 0.92
N PHE A 181 -18.12 2.88 1.59
CA PHE A 181 -16.88 3.30 0.93
C PHE A 181 -16.24 2.14 0.13
N LEU A 182 -16.24 0.93 0.66
CA LEU A 182 -15.72 -0.26 -0.01
C LEU A 182 -16.51 -0.63 -1.27
N LEU A 183 -17.84 -0.59 -1.18
CA LEU A 183 -18.72 -0.80 -2.34
C LEU A 183 -18.46 0.24 -3.44
N TRP A 184 -18.27 1.51 -3.08
CA TRP A 184 -17.91 2.57 -4.03
C TRP A 184 -16.48 2.45 -4.56
N ARG A 185 -15.50 2.08 -3.71
CA ARG A 185 -14.11 1.81 -4.11
C ARG A 185 -14.06 0.77 -5.22
N LYS A 186 -14.81 -0.33 -5.06
CA LYS A 186 -14.90 -1.43 -6.02
C LYS A 186 -15.64 -1.06 -7.31
N ALA A 187 -16.73 -0.30 -7.21
CA ALA A 187 -17.55 0.07 -8.37
C ALA A 187 -16.95 1.21 -9.22
N GLU A 188 -16.35 2.22 -8.57
CA GLU A 188 -16.00 3.50 -9.20
C GLU A 188 -14.49 3.82 -9.12
N LEU A 189 -13.83 3.61 -7.97
CA LEU A 189 -12.45 4.07 -7.78
C LEU A 189 -11.41 3.16 -8.43
N LEU A 190 -11.46 1.85 -8.18
CA LEU A 190 -10.51 0.88 -8.75
C LEU A 190 -10.52 0.86 -10.30
N PRO A 191 -11.67 1.00 -11.00
CA PRO A 191 -11.69 1.20 -12.46
C PRO A 191 -11.13 2.54 -12.95
N ARG A 192 -11.03 3.57 -12.09
CA ARG A 192 -10.50 4.91 -12.43
C ARG A 192 -9.00 5.05 -12.16
N ILE A 193 -8.52 4.47 -11.06
CA ILE A 193 -7.14 4.59 -10.56
C ILE A 193 -6.72 3.23 -10.01
N LYS A 194 -5.65 2.63 -10.54
CA LYS A 194 -4.98 1.47 -9.92
C LYS A 194 -4.32 1.93 -8.62
N HIS A 195 -4.57 1.23 -7.52
CA HIS A 195 -4.01 1.53 -6.20
C HIS A 195 -4.17 0.35 -5.24
N ASP A 196 -3.28 0.28 -4.26
CA ASP A 196 -3.20 -0.80 -3.27
C ASP A 196 -4.16 -0.57 -2.11
N ASN A 197 -4.25 0.68 -1.64
CA ASN A 197 -4.97 1.06 -0.42
C ASN A 197 -5.73 2.38 -0.60
N ALA A 198 -6.93 2.47 -0.03
CA ALA A 198 -7.74 3.69 -0.05
C ALA A 198 -8.15 4.14 1.35
N GLN A 199 -7.95 5.41 1.68
CA GLN A 199 -8.28 5.97 3.00
C GLN A 199 -9.31 7.09 2.85
N PHE A 200 -10.43 6.96 3.56
CA PHE A 200 -11.54 7.91 3.49
C PHE A 200 -11.55 8.86 4.69
N VAL A 201 -11.43 10.16 4.43
CA VAL A 201 -11.45 11.21 5.46
C VAL A 201 -12.80 11.90 5.48
N THR A 202 -13.40 12.02 6.66
CA THR A 202 -14.65 12.77 6.87
C THR A 202 -14.54 13.76 8.02
N GLY A 203 -15.14 14.94 7.83
CA GLY A 203 -15.35 15.93 8.90
C GLY A 203 -16.57 15.62 9.78
N LYS A 204 -17.28 14.51 9.52
CA LYS A 204 -18.44 14.07 10.29
C LYS A 204 -17.99 13.27 11.51
N LYS A 205 -18.63 13.50 12.66
CA LYS A 205 -18.32 12.78 13.90
C LYS A 205 -18.94 11.38 13.90
N PHE A 206 -18.12 10.37 14.25
CA PHE A 206 -18.60 9.02 14.50
C PHE A 206 -19.13 8.85 15.94
N ALA A 207 -19.99 7.85 16.12
CA ALA A 207 -20.57 7.49 17.40
C ALA A 207 -19.55 6.80 18.33
N ASN A 208 -19.89 6.73 19.62
CA ASN A 208 -19.18 5.96 20.67
C ASN A 208 -17.72 6.35 20.97
N GLY A 209 -17.17 7.39 20.32
CA GLY A 209 -15.79 7.87 20.56
C GLY A 209 -14.72 7.25 19.66
N THR A 210 -15.12 6.37 18.75
CA THR A 210 -14.30 5.82 17.67
C THR A 210 -13.88 6.94 16.72
N VAL A 211 -12.60 6.99 16.31
CA VAL A 211 -12.07 8.00 15.37
C VAL A 211 -11.68 7.43 14.00
N GLY A 212 -11.60 6.11 13.87
CA GLY A 212 -11.33 5.42 12.60
C GLY A 212 -11.82 3.96 12.63
N LEU A 213 -11.86 3.34 11.45
CA LEU A 213 -12.10 1.91 11.30
C LEU A 213 -11.55 1.40 9.97
N ALA A 214 -10.84 0.27 10.00
CA ALA A 214 -10.33 -0.42 8.82
C ALA A 214 -10.41 -1.94 8.95
N ASN A 215 -10.56 -2.61 7.79
CA ASN A 215 -10.56 -4.07 7.72
C ASN A 215 -9.16 -4.62 8.03
N LYS A 216 -9.08 -5.58 8.97
CA LYS A 216 -7.83 -6.22 9.34
C LYS A 216 -7.32 -7.18 8.27
N PHE A 217 -6.01 -7.25 8.07
CA PHE A 217 -5.40 -8.24 7.16
C PHE A 217 -5.95 -8.10 5.72
N ALA A 218 -6.06 -6.86 5.23
CA ALA A 218 -6.81 -6.50 4.02
C ALA A 218 -5.99 -5.79 2.94
N MET A 219 -4.73 -5.43 3.21
CA MET A 219 -3.82 -4.83 2.23
C MET A 219 -3.71 -5.69 0.96
N CYS A 220 -3.57 -5.04 -0.21
CA CYS A 220 -3.66 -5.64 -1.55
C CYS A 220 -5.00 -6.29 -1.95
N THR A 221 -6.06 -6.24 -1.13
CA THR A 221 -7.38 -6.76 -1.52
C THR A 221 -8.32 -5.65 -2.01
N GLU A 222 -9.45 -6.03 -2.64
CA GLU A 222 -10.56 -5.10 -2.93
C GLU A 222 -11.03 -4.34 -1.68
N ASN A 223 -10.82 -4.92 -0.50
CA ASN A 223 -11.23 -4.37 0.79
C ASN A 223 -10.07 -3.75 1.60
N SER A 224 -8.95 -3.47 0.93
CA SER A 224 -7.81 -2.66 1.42
C SER A 224 -8.22 -1.20 1.60
N ALA A 225 -8.90 -0.89 2.69
CA ALA A 225 -9.31 0.47 3.02
C ALA A 225 -9.52 0.71 4.52
N GLY A 226 -9.57 2.00 4.87
CA GLY A 226 -10.05 2.52 6.15
C GLY A 226 -10.91 3.77 6.00
N VAL A 227 -11.67 4.08 7.04
CA VAL A 227 -12.35 5.36 7.26
C VAL A 227 -11.72 6.06 8.46
N SER A 228 -11.62 7.39 8.43
CA SER A 228 -11.05 8.20 9.52
C SER A 228 -11.78 9.52 9.65
N GLN A 229 -12.10 9.88 10.89
CA GLN A 229 -12.66 11.18 11.25
C GLN A 229 -11.53 12.19 11.46
N ASP A 230 -11.63 13.36 10.82
CA ASP A 230 -10.82 14.50 11.24
C ASP A 230 -11.34 15.04 12.58
N HIS A 231 -10.59 14.78 13.65
CA HIS A 231 -11.04 14.95 15.04
C HIS A 231 -10.19 15.95 15.83
N LEU A 232 -9.13 16.50 15.22
CA LEU A 232 -8.21 17.48 15.81
C LEU A 232 -7.84 18.55 14.77
N SER A 233 -7.69 19.80 15.19
CA SER A 233 -7.25 20.89 14.29
C SER A 233 -5.85 20.65 13.72
N ASP A 234 -5.02 19.90 14.42
CA ASP A 234 -3.68 19.49 13.99
C ASP A 234 -3.75 18.32 12.99
N PRO A 235 -3.19 18.44 11.76
CA PRO A 235 -3.17 17.34 10.79
C PRO A 235 -2.40 16.09 11.25
N LEU A 236 -1.48 16.20 12.23
CA LEU A 236 -0.74 15.04 12.73
C LEU A 236 -1.65 14.07 13.50
N GLY A 237 -2.77 14.55 14.07
CA GLY A 237 -3.78 13.71 14.69
C GLY A 237 -4.51 12.82 13.68
N LEU A 238 -4.95 13.41 12.57
CA LEU A 238 -5.53 12.66 11.45
C LEU A 238 -4.50 11.70 10.83
N ALA A 239 -3.25 12.12 10.65
CA ALA A 239 -2.19 11.25 10.14
C ALA A 239 -1.91 10.05 11.06
N SER A 240 -1.92 10.26 12.38
CA SER A 240 -1.80 9.18 13.37
C SER A 240 -2.94 8.16 13.25
N THR A 241 -4.18 8.63 13.08
CA THR A 241 -5.35 7.75 12.89
C THR A 241 -5.28 6.99 11.57
N ILE A 242 -5.03 7.64 10.44
CA ILE A 242 -4.94 6.93 9.15
C ILE A 242 -3.75 5.93 9.16
N ALA A 243 -2.65 6.24 9.84
CA ALA A 243 -1.55 5.30 10.05
C ALA A 243 -1.95 4.07 10.89
N HIS A 244 -2.79 4.24 11.92
CA HIS A 244 -3.38 3.16 12.72
C HIS A 244 -4.31 2.28 11.87
N GLU A 245 -5.23 2.90 11.12
CA GLU A 245 -6.21 2.19 10.28
C GLU A 245 -5.55 1.43 9.12
N MET A 246 -4.55 2.02 8.46
CA MET A 246 -3.73 1.29 7.49
C MET A 246 -2.88 0.19 8.16
N GLY A 247 -2.54 0.36 9.44
CA GLY A 247 -1.93 -0.68 10.28
C GLY A 247 -2.84 -1.90 10.42
N HIS A 248 -4.15 -1.69 10.65
CA HIS A 248 -5.13 -2.78 10.56
C HIS A 248 -5.11 -3.43 9.17
N ASN A 249 -5.07 -2.66 8.07
CA ASN A 249 -4.97 -3.28 6.74
C ASN A 249 -3.72 -4.18 6.58
N PHE A 250 -2.60 -3.85 7.22
CA PHE A 250 -1.40 -4.70 7.36
C PHE A 250 -1.52 -5.87 8.37
N GLY A 251 -2.71 -6.15 8.90
CA GLY A 251 -2.97 -7.24 9.85
C GLY A 251 -2.64 -6.91 11.31
N LEU A 252 -2.24 -5.67 11.63
CA LEU A 252 -1.86 -5.28 12.98
C LEU A 252 -3.09 -5.19 13.90
N SER A 253 -3.00 -5.76 15.10
CA SER A 253 -3.94 -5.54 16.21
C SER A 253 -3.41 -4.52 17.22
N HIS A 254 -4.28 -4.08 18.13
CA HIS A 254 -3.91 -3.11 19.16
C HIS A 254 -2.76 -3.62 20.04
N ASP A 255 -1.92 -2.68 20.49
CA ASP A 255 -0.85 -2.95 21.44
C ASP A 255 -1.42 -3.40 22.80
N SER A 256 -0.88 -4.51 23.30
CA SER A 256 -1.27 -5.16 24.56
C SER A 256 -0.17 -5.03 25.63
N ALA A 257 -0.44 -5.53 26.84
CA ALA A 257 0.51 -5.44 27.95
C ALA A 257 1.82 -6.20 27.64
N GLY A 258 2.92 -5.44 27.49
CA GLY A 258 4.23 -5.96 27.10
C GLY A 258 4.71 -5.48 25.72
N CYS A 259 3.83 -4.87 24.93
CA CYS A 259 4.22 -4.18 23.71
C CYS A 259 4.91 -2.85 24.03
N VAL A 260 6.00 -2.56 23.34
CA VAL A 260 6.85 -1.37 23.54
C VAL A 260 7.31 -0.77 22.21
N CYS A 261 7.47 0.55 22.16
CA CYS A 261 7.90 1.30 20.98
C CYS A 261 8.92 2.40 21.31
N GLY A 262 9.58 2.90 20.26
CA GLY A 262 10.56 3.98 20.33
C GLY A 262 11.89 3.61 21.02
N PRO A 263 12.89 4.51 20.97
CA PRO A 263 14.25 4.25 21.46
C PRO A 263 14.34 3.98 22.97
N PHE A 264 13.34 4.40 23.74
CA PHE A 264 13.27 4.22 25.20
C PHE A 264 12.33 3.09 25.66
N GLN A 265 11.84 2.26 24.73
CA GLN A 265 10.93 1.13 25.01
C GLN A 265 9.69 1.53 25.82
N SER A 266 9.03 2.61 25.42
CA SER A 266 7.78 3.05 26.05
C SER A 266 6.66 2.06 25.73
N SER A 267 5.93 1.60 26.75
CA SER A 267 4.66 0.87 26.60
C SER A 267 3.45 1.81 26.47
N THR A 268 3.70 3.10 26.17
CA THR A 268 2.67 4.11 25.94
C THR A 268 3.01 4.93 24.70
N ASN A 269 1.96 5.39 24.01
CA ASN A 269 2.08 6.23 22.81
C ASN A 269 2.77 5.56 21.61
N CYS A 270 2.34 4.33 21.31
CA CYS A 270 2.69 3.59 20.10
C CYS A 270 1.55 3.71 19.07
N VAL A 271 1.82 3.64 17.76
CA VAL A 271 0.81 3.87 16.71
C VAL A 271 -0.41 2.96 16.88
N MET A 272 -0.23 1.69 17.24
CA MET A 272 -1.32 0.72 17.43
C MET A 272 -1.96 0.76 18.84
N THR A 273 -1.82 1.84 19.61
CA THR A 273 -2.53 1.97 20.91
C THR A 273 -4.05 2.14 20.68
N GLU A 274 -4.91 1.34 21.32
CA GLU A 274 -6.39 1.37 21.20
C GLU A 274 -7.01 2.77 21.37
N LYS A 275 -6.40 3.61 22.23
CA LYS A 275 -6.92 4.93 22.60
C LYS A 275 -5.81 5.98 22.55
N LEU A 276 -6.01 7.01 21.74
CA LEU A 276 -5.08 8.12 21.62
C LEU A 276 -5.06 8.91 22.94
N LYS A 277 -3.90 8.97 23.62
CA LYS A 277 -3.73 9.65 24.92
C LYS A 277 -3.52 11.17 24.76
N THR A 278 -4.45 11.80 24.06
CA THR A 278 -4.51 13.24 23.71
C THR A 278 -4.33 14.21 24.88
N ALA A 279 -4.60 13.76 26.11
CA ALA A 279 -4.66 14.65 27.28
C ALA A 279 -3.32 15.24 27.75
N ASN A 280 -2.17 14.66 27.38
CA ASN A 280 -0.83 15.17 27.73
C ASN A 280 0.35 14.53 26.95
N GLN A 281 0.15 13.53 26.08
CA GLN A 281 1.24 12.88 25.31
C GLN A 281 1.23 13.36 23.85
N ALA A 282 2.41 13.55 23.25
CA ALA A 282 2.60 13.88 21.83
C ALA A 282 2.10 12.76 20.91
N PHE A 283 1.99 13.00 19.61
CA PHE A 283 1.57 11.96 18.66
C PHE A 283 2.56 10.76 18.59
N PRO A 284 2.09 9.55 18.27
CA PRO A 284 2.91 8.35 18.24
C PRO A 284 3.83 8.29 17.01
N GLU A 285 5.13 8.53 17.19
CA GLU A 285 6.16 8.41 16.12
C GLU A 285 6.54 6.97 15.75
N PHE A 286 6.14 5.96 16.55
CA PHE A 286 6.68 4.60 16.44
C PHE A 286 5.61 3.50 16.53
N PHE A 287 5.72 2.53 15.64
CA PHE A 287 5.13 1.20 15.81
C PHE A 287 5.87 0.40 16.90
N SER A 288 5.20 -0.59 17.47
CA SER A 288 5.74 -1.42 18.55
C SER A 288 6.51 -2.66 18.05
N ASN A 289 7.25 -3.30 18.95
CA ASN A 289 7.79 -4.65 18.74
C ASN A 289 6.68 -5.67 18.36
N CYS A 290 5.51 -5.59 18.99
CA CYS A 290 4.34 -6.39 18.65
C CYS A 290 3.82 -6.10 17.24
N SER A 291 3.86 -4.84 16.80
CA SER A 291 3.48 -4.44 15.44
C SER A 291 4.46 -5.00 14.41
N LEU A 292 5.76 -4.91 14.65
CA LEU A 292 6.80 -5.48 13.79
C LEU A 292 6.64 -7.01 13.62
N GLN A 293 6.37 -7.73 14.72
CA GLN A 293 6.12 -9.17 14.68
C GLN A 293 4.86 -9.51 13.88
N GLN A 294 3.74 -8.81 14.10
CA GLN A 294 2.49 -9.02 13.37
C GLN A 294 2.63 -8.67 11.87
N LEU A 295 3.41 -7.64 11.52
CA LEU A 295 3.71 -7.28 10.13
C LEU A 295 4.47 -8.41 9.43
N SER A 296 5.47 -8.99 10.09
CA SER A 296 6.20 -10.16 9.56
C SER A 296 5.27 -11.36 9.36
N GLU A 297 4.38 -11.62 10.34
CA GLU A 297 3.39 -12.70 10.24
C GLU A 297 2.29 -12.44 9.19
N PHE A 298 1.98 -11.18 8.89
CA PHE A 298 1.13 -10.78 7.76
C PHE A 298 1.85 -11.04 6.43
N MET A 299 3.09 -10.56 6.25
CA MET A 299 3.85 -10.80 5.01
C MET A 299 4.00 -12.29 4.71
N ALA A 300 4.24 -13.11 5.74
CA ALA A 300 4.32 -14.56 5.63
C ALA A 300 2.98 -15.23 5.26
N ARG A 301 1.87 -14.86 5.92
CA ARG A 301 0.56 -15.54 5.74
C ARG A 301 -0.28 -14.99 4.58
N ALA A 302 -0.17 -13.70 4.26
CA ALA A 302 -0.91 -13.05 3.18
C ALA A 302 -0.19 -13.13 1.83
N GLN A 303 1.14 -13.09 1.83
CA GLN A 303 2.00 -13.03 0.63
C GLN A 303 1.53 -11.94 -0.37
N PRO A 304 1.49 -10.66 0.05
CA PRO A 304 0.92 -9.56 -0.75
C PRO A 304 1.77 -9.24 -1.99
N SER A 305 1.19 -9.43 -3.18
CA SER A 305 1.84 -9.20 -4.48
C SER A 305 1.63 -7.80 -5.08
N CYS A 306 1.04 -6.86 -4.33
CA CYS A 306 0.85 -5.48 -4.81
C CYS A 306 1.99 -4.53 -4.42
N LEU A 307 2.70 -4.83 -3.31
CA LEU A 307 3.61 -3.89 -2.62
C LEU A 307 4.99 -3.70 -3.28
N HIS A 308 5.07 -3.85 -4.60
CA HIS A 308 6.28 -3.70 -5.40
C HIS A 308 6.50 -2.24 -5.81
N GLN A 309 7.74 -1.88 -6.16
CA GLN A 309 8.07 -0.53 -6.61
C GLN A 309 7.26 -0.14 -7.86
N PRO A 310 6.54 1.00 -7.87
CA PRO A 310 5.73 1.41 -9.00
C PRO A 310 6.61 1.87 -10.17
N ILE A 311 6.36 1.32 -11.36
CA ILE A 311 7.17 1.52 -12.59
C ILE A 311 7.16 2.99 -13.07
N LEU A 312 6.04 3.69 -12.89
CA LEU A 312 5.91 5.12 -13.20
C LEU A 312 4.87 5.75 -12.31
N VAL A 313 5.28 6.72 -11.49
CA VAL A 313 4.35 7.47 -10.62
C VAL A 313 3.88 8.74 -11.33
N ARG A 314 2.67 9.19 -10.97
CA ARG A 314 2.22 10.56 -11.22
C ARG A 314 1.73 11.12 -9.89
N THR A 315 2.66 11.61 -9.08
CA THR A 315 2.34 12.17 -7.76
C THR A 315 1.39 13.37 -7.92
N ILE A 316 0.40 13.49 -7.04
CA ILE A 316 -0.57 14.60 -7.03
C ILE A 316 -0.13 15.73 -6.08
N ALA A 317 0.87 15.45 -5.24
CA ALA A 317 1.38 16.33 -4.20
C ALA A 317 2.29 17.43 -4.76
N ALA A 318 3.39 17.02 -5.39
CA ALA A 318 4.35 17.86 -6.09
C ALA A 318 4.19 17.71 -7.61
N GLY A 319 4.88 18.56 -8.39
CA GLY A 319 5.28 18.17 -9.74
C GLY A 319 6.53 17.27 -9.69
N PRO A 320 7.02 16.80 -10.85
CA PRO A 320 8.26 16.01 -10.95
C PRO A 320 9.39 16.63 -10.13
N LEU A 321 9.94 15.81 -9.22
CA LEU A 321 10.82 16.23 -8.14
C LEU A 321 12.03 15.31 -8.05
N CYS A 322 13.14 15.79 -8.58
CA CYS A 322 14.42 15.13 -8.36
C CYS A 322 14.78 15.00 -6.88
N GLY A 323 15.21 13.80 -6.47
CA GLY A 323 15.79 13.50 -5.16
C GLY A 323 14.81 12.89 -4.15
N ASN A 324 13.66 12.39 -4.60
CA ASN A 324 12.63 11.80 -3.75
C ASN A 324 12.64 10.25 -3.72
N GLY A 325 13.35 9.62 -4.66
CA GLY A 325 13.47 8.17 -4.83
C GLY A 325 12.36 7.52 -5.68
N LEU A 326 11.58 8.32 -6.42
CA LEU A 326 10.55 7.85 -7.36
C LEU A 326 10.81 8.48 -8.73
N LEU A 327 10.80 7.67 -9.80
CA LEU A 327 11.02 8.15 -11.16
C LEU A 327 9.80 8.95 -11.67
N ASP A 328 9.87 10.28 -11.59
CA ASP A 328 8.78 11.17 -11.95
C ASP A 328 8.86 11.64 -13.44
N PRO A 329 7.76 12.12 -14.05
CA PRO A 329 7.74 12.48 -15.46
C PRO A 329 8.74 13.57 -15.90
N ARG A 330 9.72 13.16 -16.74
CA ARG A 330 10.86 13.89 -17.35
C ARG A 330 12.20 13.74 -16.63
N GLU A 331 12.26 12.96 -15.57
CA GLU A 331 13.52 12.46 -15.02
C GLU A 331 13.94 11.17 -15.73
N GLU A 332 15.23 10.84 -15.69
CA GLU A 332 15.78 9.61 -16.29
C GLU A 332 16.15 8.59 -15.20
N CYS A 333 16.38 9.08 -13.97
CA CYS A 333 16.64 8.31 -12.76
C CYS A 333 16.36 9.18 -11.53
N ASP A 334 15.94 8.60 -10.40
CA ASP A 334 15.95 9.26 -9.09
C ASP A 334 16.42 8.23 -8.05
N CYS A 335 17.46 8.57 -7.29
CA CYS A 335 18.12 7.71 -6.31
C CYS A 335 18.00 8.23 -4.86
N GLY A 336 17.09 9.18 -4.60
CA GLY A 336 17.03 9.92 -3.34
C GLY A 336 17.95 11.15 -3.34
N THR A 337 18.10 11.79 -2.19
CA THR A 337 18.87 13.04 -2.07
C THR A 337 20.37 12.84 -2.31
N GLU A 338 21.12 13.93 -2.57
CA GLU A 338 22.59 13.91 -2.69
C GLU A 338 23.32 13.27 -1.48
N GLN A 339 22.65 13.13 -0.34
CA GLN A 339 23.18 12.54 0.90
C GLN A 339 22.82 11.05 1.07
N GLU A 340 21.86 10.55 0.29
CA GLU A 340 21.33 9.18 0.34
C GLU A 340 21.66 8.37 -0.93
N CYS A 341 21.96 9.05 -2.05
CA CYS A 341 22.21 8.43 -3.35
C CYS A 341 23.62 7.80 -3.44
N ASP A 342 23.71 6.51 -3.15
CA ASP A 342 24.89 5.67 -3.42
C ASP A 342 25.00 5.23 -4.91
N ASN A 343 24.16 5.75 -5.82
CA ASN A 343 24.03 5.24 -7.20
C ASN A 343 24.92 6.00 -8.23
N PRO A 344 26.04 5.42 -8.72
CA PRO A 344 26.95 6.10 -9.66
C PRO A 344 26.36 6.30 -11.07
N CYS A 345 25.23 5.67 -11.37
CA CYS A 345 24.55 5.78 -12.65
C CYS A 345 23.64 7.02 -12.76
N CYS A 346 23.37 7.68 -11.64
CA CYS A 346 22.42 8.78 -11.53
C CYS A 346 23.07 10.03 -10.91
N ASP A 347 22.88 11.18 -11.53
CA ASP A 347 23.21 12.47 -10.91
C ASP A 347 22.05 12.91 -10.00
N ALA A 348 22.21 12.73 -8.68
CA ALA A 348 21.23 13.11 -7.67
C ALA A 348 20.86 14.61 -7.65
N SER A 349 21.67 15.48 -8.29
CA SER A 349 21.39 16.92 -8.37
C SER A 349 20.54 17.31 -9.59
N THR A 350 20.47 16.45 -10.62
CA THR A 350 19.71 16.73 -11.87
C THR A 350 18.74 15.63 -12.30
N CYS A 351 18.79 14.45 -11.67
CA CYS A 351 17.98 13.26 -11.94
C CYS A 351 18.04 12.81 -13.40
N ARG A 352 19.29 12.78 -13.88
CA ARG A 352 19.73 12.37 -15.21
C ARG A 352 20.76 11.26 -15.12
N LEU A 353 20.83 10.46 -16.17
CA LEU A 353 21.85 9.43 -16.30
C LEU A 353 23.23 10.08 -16.44
N THR A 354 24.21 9.53 -15.71
CA THR A 354 25.61 9.96 -15.82
C THR A 354 26.20 9.64 -17.20
N GLU A 355 27.24 10.35 -17.65
CA GLU A 355 27.74 10.21 -19.02
C GLU A 355 28.19 8.75 -19.32
N GLY A 356 27.54 8.14 -20.32
CA GLY A 356 27.76 6.74 -20.70
C GLY A 356 26.81 5.73 -20.06
N SER A 357 25.98 6.13 -19.08
CA SER A 357 24.94 5.30 -18.48
C SER A 357 23.72 5.16 -19.41
N GLU A 358 23.11 3.97 -19.42
CA GLU A 358 21.89 3.63 -20.17
C GLU A 358 20.69 3.37 -19.25
N CYS A 359 20.95 3.14 -17.97
CA CYS A 359 19.98 2.93 -16.91
C CYS A 359 20.61 3.27 -15.56
N ALA A 360 19.77 3.38 -14.52
CA ALA A 360 20.24 3.52 -13.14
C ALA A 360 19.47 2.64 -12.14
N HIS A 361 18.23 2.27 -12.44
CA HIS A 361 17.34 1.57 -11.51
C HIS A 361 16.66 0.38 -12.19
N GLY A 362 15.84 -0.38 -11.45
CA GLY A 362 15.12 -1.53 -11.97
C GLY A 362 15.97 -2.81 -12.07
N GLN A 363 15.30 -3.96 -12.07
CA GLN A 363 15.93 -5.28 -12.01
C GLN A 363 16.74 -5.65 -13.27
N CYS A 364 16.52 -4.93 -14.38
CA CYS A 364 17.22 -5.11 -15.65
C CYS A 364 18.36 -4.11 -15.88
N CYS A 365 18.76 -3.33 -14.88
CA CYS A 365 20.00 -2.56 -14.90
C CYS A 365 21.16 -3.34 -14.23
N GLU A 366 22.37 -3.23 -14.78
CA GLU A 366 23.61 -3.75 -14.20
C GLU A 366 24.80 -2.87 -14.62
N GLN A 367 25.57 -2.35 -13.67
CA GLN A 367 26.74 -1.49 -13.95
C GLN A 367 26.42 -0.32 -14.90
N CYS A 368 25.27 0.32 -14.68
CA CYS A 368 24.70 1.40 -15.50
C CYS A 368 24.35 1.03 -16.94
N LYS A 369 24.28 -0.27 -17.28
CA LYS A 369 23.93 -0.82 -18.59
C LYS A 369 22.71 -1.72 -18.53
N LEU A 370 21.95 -1.75 -19.62
CA LEU A 370 20.81 -2.65 -19.74
C LEU A 370 21.30 -4.10 -19.83
N LYS A 371 20.75 -4.97 -18.98
CA LYS A 371 21.01 -6.42 -19.04
C LYS A 371 20.57 -6.98 -20.38
N ALA A 372 21.33 -7.95 -20.88
CA ALA A 372 21.08 -8.56 -22.18
C ALA A 372 19.67 -9.18 -22.27
N SER A 373 19.13 -9.23 -23.49
CA SER A 373 17.82 -9.84 -23.70
C SER A 373 17.83 -11.32 -23.30
N GLY A 374 16.83 -11.75 -22.54
CA GLY A 374 16.75 -13.09 -21.96
C GLY A 374 17.46 -13.27 -20.61
N THR A 375 18.07 -12.23 -20.02
CA THR A 375 18.57 -12.30 -18.64
C THR A 375 17.41 -12.35 -17.65
N LEU A 376 17.41 -13.29 -16.70
CA LEU A 376 16.38 -13.42 -15.68
C LEU A 376 16.34 -12.18 -14.77
N CYS A 377 15.15 -11.58 -14.57
CA CYS A 377 14.94 -10.48 -13.64
C CYS A 377 14.02 -10.85 -12.47
N ARG A 378 12.93 -11.61 -12.72
CA ARG A 378 12.09 -12.19 -11.67
C ARG A 378 12.05 -13.71 -11.80
N GLY A 379 12.39 -14.43 -10.74
CA GLY A 379 12.20 -15.88 -10.66
C GLY A 379 10.75 -16.22 -10.32
N SER A 380 10.22 -17.29 -10.90
CA SER A 380 8.88 -17.81 -10.58
C SER A 380 8.75 -18.17 -9.09
N ALA A 381 7.65 -17.76 -8.47
CA ALA A 381 7.29 -18.07 -7.09
C ALA A 381 6.75 -19.50 -6.88
N GLY A 382 6.50 -20.27 -7.96
CA GLY A 382 6.03 -21.66 -7.90
C GLY A 382 5.33 -22.13 -9.18
N ASP A 383 4.85 -23.37 -9.21
CA ASP A 383 4.27 -24.08 -10.39
C ASP A 383 3.28 -23.28 -11.26
N CYS A 384 2.59 -22.29 -10.70
CA CYS A 384 1.57 -21.49 -11.38
C CYS A 384 2.05 -20.11 -11.85
N ASP A 385 3.29 -19.75 -11.55
CA ASP A 385 3.91 -18.47 -11.87
C ASP A 385 5.02 -18.66 -12.92
N LEU A 386 5.24 -17.68 -13.81
CA LEU A 386 6.27 -17.75 -14.85
C LEU A 386 7.42 -16.77 -14.55
N PRO A 387 8.68 -17.14 -14.82
CA PRO A 387 9.81 -16.24 -14.62
C PRO A 387 9.90 -15.16 -15.72
N GLU A 388 10.12 -13.91 -15.37
CA GLU A 388 10.33 -12.83 -16.34
C GLU A 388 11.81 -12.57 -16.64
N TYR A 389 12.05 -12.19 -17.91
CA TYR A 389 13.35 -11.94 -18.48
C TYR A 389 13.43 -10.54 -19.05
N CYS A 390 14.59 -9.88 -18.88
CA CYS A 390 14.89 -8.58 -19.46
C CYS A 390 14.74 -8.61 -20.97
N THR A 391 14.11 -7.58 -21.53
CA THR A 391 13.95 -7.44 -22.99
C THR A 391 15.25 -7.01 -23.69
N GLY A 392 16.15 -6.35 -22.95
CA GLY A 392 17.30 -5.61 -23.49
C GLY A 392 16.95 -4.19 -23.97
N GLU A 393 15.71 -3.74 -23.79
CA GLU A 393 15.22 -2.41 -24.19
C GLU A 393 14.65 -1.58 -23.01
N SER A 394 14.62 -2.15 -21.79
CA SER A 394 14.11 -1.51 -20.57
C SER A 394 14.98 -1.85 -19.36
N GLN A 395 15.11 -0.90 -18.42
CA GLN A 395 15.78 -1.12 -17.14
C GLN A 395 14.90 -1.88 -16.12
N ASP A 396 13.59 -1.95 -16.39
CA ASP A 396 12.60 -2.62 -15.56
C ASP A 396 12.27 -4.03 -16.09
N CYS A 397 11.92 -4.92 -15.17
CA CYS A 397 11.42 -6.26 -15.51
C CYS A 397 10.01 -6.16 -16.14
N PRO A 398 9.65 -7.02 -17.10
CA PRO A 398 8.28 -7.08 -17.65
C PRO A 398 7.18 -7.31 -16.60
N GLU A 399 5.92 -7.06 -16.98
CA GLU A 399 4.76 -7.35 -16.13
C GLU A 399 4.67 -8.84 -15.75
N ASP A 400 4.54 -9.09 -14.44
CA ASP A 400 4.26 -10.39 -13.83
C ASP A 400 3.17 -11.16 -14.62
N SER A 401 3.55 -12.36 -15.07
CA SER A 401 2.78 -13.17 -16.02
C SER A 401 2.62 -14.60 -15.54
N PHE A 402 1.59 -14.87 -14.75
CA PHE A 402 1.29 -16.25 -14.31
C PHE A 402 0.60 -17.14 -15.36
N GLU A 403 0.62 -18.45 -15.11
CA GLU A 403 0.04 -19.53 -15.94
C GLU A 403 -1.49 -19.47 -16.10
N MET A 404 -2.01 -20.11 -17.14
CA MET A 404 -3.46 -20.28 -17.32
C MET A 404 -4.10 -21.09 -16.18
N ASN A 405 -5.25 -20.60 -15.70
CA ASN A 405 -6.10 -21.30 -14.74
C ASN A 405 -6.47 -22.70 -15.24
N GLY A 406 -6.45 -23.69 -14.34
CA GLY A 406 -6.66 -25.11 -14.67
C GLY A 406 -5.42 -25.91 -15.07
N LYS A 407 -4.23 -25.30 -15.19
CA LYS A 407 -2.96 -26.06 -15.21
C LYS A 407 -2.83 -26.86 -13.91
N GLY A 408 -2.37 -28.11 -13.98
CA GLY A 408 -2.05 -28.89 -12.77
C GLY A 408 -0.80 -28.36 -12.05
N CYS A 409 -0.85 -28.27 -10.73
CA CYS A 409 0.23 -27.79 -9.87
C CYS A 409 0.40 -28.68 -8.62
N TYR A 410 1.48 -28.49 -7.87
CA TYR A 410 1.74 -29.21 -6.63
C TYR A 410 2.19 -28.27 -5.51
N ASN A 411 1.34 -28.11 -4.49
CA ASN A 411 1.64 -27.35 -3.28
C ASN A 411 1.33 -28.21 -2.05
N HIS A 412 2.32 -29.04 -1.66
CA HIS A 412 2.20 -30.21 -0.76
C HIS A 412 1.24 -31.33 -1.22
N MET A 413 0.27 -31.01 -2.09
CA MET A 413 -0.71 -31.92 -2.69
C MET A 413 -1.03 -31.42 -4.10
N SER A 414 -1.49 -32.32 -4.97
CA SER A 414 -1.87 -31.98 -6.34
C SER A 414 -3.08 -31.03 -6.36
N GLY A 415 -2.92 -29.91 -7.05
CA GLY A 415 -3.91 -28.84 -7.21
C GLY A 415 -4.06 -28.41 -8.66
N PHE A 416 -4.81 -27.32 -8.87
CA PHE A 416 -4.89 -26.62 -10.15
C PHE A 416 -4.61 -25.14 -9.94
N CYS A 417 -3.90 -24.53 -10.89
CA CYS A 417 -3.59 -23.12 -10.89
C CYS A 417 -4.86 -22.29 -10.99
N TYR A 418 -4.91 -21.21 -10.21
CA TYR A 418 -5.97 -20.22 -10.26
C TYR A 418 -5.40 -18.87 -9.85
N ASP A 419 -5.49 -17.89 -10.74
CA ASP A 419 -5.02 -16.50 -10.59
C ASP A 419 -3.59 -16.44 -10.01
N GLY A 420 -2.72 -17.25 -10.62
CA GLY A 420 -1.28 -17.37 -10.32
C GLY A 420 -0.90 -18.20 -9.10
N GLN A 421 -1.87 -18.62 -8.29
CA GLN A 421 -1.63 -19.43 -7.10
C GLN A 421 -2.02 -20.90 -7.32
N CYS A 422 -1.52 -21.79 -6.46
CA CYS A 422 -1.95 -23.19 -6.35
C CYS A 422 -2.79 -23.37 -5.06
N PRO A 423 -4.05 -22.92 -5.03
CA PRO A 423 -4.85 -22.81 -3.80
C PRO A 423 -5.19 -24.18 -3.21
N SER A 424 -5.01 -24.30 -1.89
CA SER A 424 -5.36 -25.50 -1.13
C SER A 424 -6.07 -25.18 0.19
N LEU A 425 -6.94 -26.11 0.63
CA LEU A 425 -7.60 -26.03 1.94
C LEU A 425 -6.59 -25.94 3.10
N HIS A 426 -5.42 -26.59 2.98
CA HIS A 426 -4.40 -26.55 4.03
C HIS A 426 -3.73 -25.18 4.11
N GLN A 427 -3.27 -24.64 2.99
CA GLN A 427 -2.68 -23.30 2.92
C GLN A 427 -3.68 -22.24 3.38
N HIS A 428 -4.97 -22.37 3.04
CA HIS A 428 -5.96 -21.43 3.52
C HIS A 428 -6.20 -21.54 5.04
N CYS A 429 -6.30 -22.75 5.60
CA CYS A 429 -6.37 -22.92 7.06
C CYS A 429 -5.14 -22.35 7.79
N TRP A 430 -3.95 -22.50 7.22
CA TRP A 430 -2.72 -21.89 7.74
C TRP A 430 -2.72 -20.35 7.63
N ARG A 431 -3.19 -19.80 6.50
CA ARG A 431 -3.42 -18.35 6.36
C ARG A 431 -4.42 -17.83 7.39
N LEU A 432 -5.47 -18.59 7.72
CA LEU A 432 -6.51 -18.19 8.66
C LEU A 432 -6.10 -18.27 10.13
N PHE A 433 -5.37 -19.32 10.53
CA PHE A 433 -5.13 -19.66 11.95
C PHE A 433 -3.64 -19.87 12.32
N GLY A 434 -2.71 -19.53 11.42
CA GLY A 434 -1.27 -19.66 11.64
C GLY A 434 -0.76 -21.12 11.70
N ASP A 435 0.41 -21.29 12.32
CA ASP A 435 1.07 -22.59 12.40
C ASP A 435 0.27 -23.65 13.19
N GLY A 436 0.46 -24.92 12.82
CA GLY A 436 -0.28 -26.05 13.39
C GLY A 436 -1.74 -26.16 12.94
N ALA A 437 -2.24 -25.25 12.10
CA ALA A 437 -3.58 -25.32 11.50
C ALA A 437 -3.69 -26.42 10.45
N LYS A 438 -4.81 -27.14 10.46
CA LYS A 438 -5.09 -28.31 9.62
C LYS A 438 -6.50 -28.25 9.06
N ILE A 439 -6.73 -28.89 7.91
CA ILE A 439 -8.06 -29.03 7.31
C ILE A 439 -8.99 -29.75 8.30
N GLY A 440 -10.21 -29.26 8.47
CA GLY A 440 -11.24 -29.94 9.26
C GLY A 440 -11.67 -31.26 8.62
N PRO A 441 -12.01 -32.30 9.40
CA PRO A 441 -12.57 -33.55 8.87
C PRO A 441 -13.81 -33.32 7.99
N ASP A 442 -14.06 -34.23 7.04
CA ASP A 442 -15.19 -34.16 6.10
C ASP A 442 -16.56 -33.99 6.76
N PHE A 443 -16.72 -34.41 8.03
CA PHE A 443 -17.96 -34.17 8.77
C PHE A 443 -18.19 -32.70 9.15
N CYS A 444 -17.14 -31.88 9.31
CA CYS A 444 -17.28 -30.45 9.55
C CYS A 444 -17.99 -29.76 8.37
N PHE A 445 -17.59 -30.08 7.14
CA PHE A 445 -18.19 -29.53 5.92
C PHE A 445 -19.67 -29.90 5.72
N ASN A 446 -20.23 -30.87 6.47
CA ASN A 446 -21.68 -31.10 6.47
C ASN A 446 -22.47 -29.97 7.15
N LEU A 447 -21.84 -29.14 7.99
CA LEU A 447 -22.47 -27.93 8.56
C LEU A 447 -22.93 -26.97 7.46
N ASN A 448 -22.23 -26.92 6.32
CA ASN A 448 -22.59 -26.06 5.18
C ASN A 448 -23.97 -26.36 4.55
N ARG A 449 -24.63 -27.46 4.94
CA ARG A 449 -26.03 -27.74 4.60
C ARG A 449 -27.03 -26.85 5.36
N GLN A 450 -26.61 -26.23 6.46
CA GLN A 450 -27.48 -25.39 7.30
C GLN A 450 -27.85 -24.08 6.59
N GLY A 451 -26.93 -23.50 5.83
CA GLY A 451 -27.17 -22.22 5.17
C GLY A 451 -27.33 -21.09 6.19
N MET A 452 -26.42 -21.01 7.15
CA MET A 452 -26.32 -19.93 8.12
C MET A 452 -24.93 -19.26 8.03
N GLU A 453 -24.70 -18.25 8.85
CA GLU A 453 -23.40 -17.58 8.95
C GLU A 453 -22.28 -18.58 9.29
N GLY A 454 -21.11 -18.47 8.64
CA GLY A 454 -19.99 -19.43 8.76
C GLY A 454 -20.29 -20.88 8.37
N THR A 455 -21.45 -21.16 7.77
CA THR A 455 -21.98 -22.52 7.50
C THR A 455 -22.83 -22.56 6.20
N ASN A 456 -22.29 -22.03 5.09
CA ASN A 456 -23.05 -21.79 3.85
C ASN A 456 -22.24 -21.97 2.55
N CYS A 457 -22.90 -21.78 1.39
CA CYS A 457 -22.34 -21.72 0.04
C CYS A 457 -22.39 -20.30 -0.54
N GLY A 458 -22.08 -19.29 0.28
CA GLY A 458 -22.23 -17.87 0.00
C GLY A 458 -23.61 -17.32 0.34
N GLN A 459 -23.81 -16.05 0.02
CA GLN A 459 -24.99 -15.26 0.36
C GLN A 459 -25.67 -14.71 -0.92
N ASN A 460 -26.99 -14.53 -0.86
CA ASN A 460 -27.75 -13.77 -1.86
C ASN A 460 -28.56 -12.68 -1.13
N LYS A 461 -28.17 -11.42 -1.34
CA LYS A 461 -28.61 -10.27 -0.52
C LYS A 461 -28.32 -10.57 0.96
N SER A 462 -29.36 -10.68 1.80
CA SER A 462 -29.23 -11.01 3.22
C SER A 462 -29.35 -12.51 3.54
N ARG A 463 -29.67 -13.38 2.58
CA ARG A 463 -29.92 -14.82 2.83
C ARG A 463 -28.72 -15.68 2.46
N PHE A 464 -28.19 -16.41 3.45
CA PHE A 464 -27.19 -17.46 3.23
C PHE A 464 -27.77 -18.65 2.45
N ILE A 465 -26.95 -19.26 1.61
CA ILE A 465 -27.32 -20.35 0.69
C ILE A 465 -26.86 -21.68 1.31
N PRO A 466 -27.75 -22.66 1.57
CA PRO A 466 -27.32 -23.99 2.00
C PRO A 466 -26.65 -24.74 0.84
N CYS A 467 -25.51 -25.38 1.11
CA CYS A 467 -24.79 -26.16 0.10
C CYS A 467 -25.53 -27.46 -0.28
N SER A 468 -25.49 -27.79 -1.58
CA SER A 468 -25.76 -29.15 -2.06
C SER A 468 -24.66 -30.12 -1.63
N SER A 469 -24.94 -31.42 -1.62
CA SER A 469 -23.98 -32.48 -1.26
C SER A 469 -22.69 -32.46 -2.10
N SER A 470 -22.74 -31.97 -3.34
CA SER A 470 -21.58 -31.79 -4.22
C SER A 470 -20.68 -30.61 -3.83
N ASN A 471 -21.25 -29.59 -3.18
CA ASN A 471 -20.61 -28.29 -2.98
C ASN A 471 -20.12 -28.09 -1.54
N LEU A 472 -20.27 -29.07 -0.66
CA LEU A 472 -19.93 -28.97 0.78
C LEU A 472 -18.49 -28.48 1.00
N LYS A 473 -17.53 -28.97 0.19
CA LYS A 473 -16.11 -28.56 0.22
C LYS A 473 -15.80 -27.26 -0.57
N CYS A 474 -16.82 -26.54 -1.01
CA CYS A 474 -16.74 -25.20 -1.62
C CYS A 474 -17.64 -24.17 -0.91
N GLY A 475 -18.13 -24.51 0.29
CA GLY A 475 -18.81 -23.57 1.18
C GLY A 475 -17.83 -22.90 2.14
N SER A 476 -18.30 -22.58 3.34
CA SER A 476 -17.44 -22.14 4.44
C SER A 476 -16.36 -23.19 4.76
N ILE A 477 -15.13 -22.75 5.02
CA ILE A 477 -13.98 -23.61 5.33
C ILE A 477 -13.93 -23.92 6.83
N PHE A 478 -13.71 -25.19 7.16
CA PHE A 478 -13.48 -25.64 8.53
C PHE A 478 -12.04 -26.05 8.72
N CYS A 479 -11.45 -25.61 9.83
CA CYS A 479 -10.08 -25.90 10.22
C CYS A 479 -10.03 -26.52 11.63
N THR A 480 -8.90 -27.14 11.97
CA THR A 480 -8.58 -27.70 13.30
C THR A 480 -7.15 -27.35 13.67
N GLY A 481 -6.79 -27.38 14.96
CA GLY A 481 -5.49 -26.86 15.40
C GLY A 481 -5.39 -25.34 15.16
N GLY A 482 -4.16 -24.83 15.00
CA GLY A 482 -3.91 -23.40 14.82
C GLY A 482 -4.13 -22.55 16.08
N GLY A 483 -3.59 -21.34 16.06
CA GLY A 483 -3.71 -20.34 17.13
C GLY A 483 -5.00 -19.53 17.02
N GLU A 484 -4.87 -18.21 17.20
CA GLU A 484 -5.94 -17.24 16.93
C GLU A 484 -6.15 -17.04 15.43
N SER A 485 -7.32 -16.52 15.05
CA SER A 485 -7.61 -16.18 13.65
C SER A 485 -7.02 -14.83 13.27
N ILE A 486 -6.72 -14.63 11.99
CA ILE A 486 -6.27 -13.33 11.44
C ILE A 486 -7.26 -12.16 11.65
N THR A 487 -8.51 -12.45 12.00
CA THR A 487 -9.55 -11.47 12.34
C THR A 487 -9.67 -11.22 13.86
N GLY A 488 -8.98 -12.01 14.69
CA GLY A 488 -9.17 -12.07 16.15
C GLY A 488 -10.49 -12.72 16.60
N LYS A 489 -11.38 -13.11 15.68
CA LYS A 489 -12.70 -13.70 15.98
C LYS A 489 -12.84 -15.06 15.29
N ARG A 490 -13.37 -16.06 16.02
CA ARG A 490 -13.60 -17.42 15.48
C ARG A 490 -14.88 -18.05 16.02
N ALA A 491 -15.56 -18.81 15.18
CA ALA A 491 -16.61 -19.74 15.59
C ALA A 491 -16.01 -21.15 15.78
N GLY A 492 -16.57 -21.94 16.68
CA GLY A 492 -16.14 -23.31 16.96
C GLY A 492 -17.33 -24.25 17.12
N TYR A 493 -17.39 -25.29 16.29
CA TYR A 493 -18.46 -26.29 16.31
C TYR A 493 -17.89 -27.64 16.74
N THR A 494 -18.14 -28.05 17.98
CA THR A 494 -17.65 -29.34 18.50
C THR A 494 -18.52 -30.50 18.01
N MET A 495 -17.96 -31.37 17.16
CA MET A 495 -18.61 -32.60 16.68
C MET A 495 -17.66 -33.79 16.80
N PHE A 496 -18.17 -34.93 17.29
CA PHE A 496 -17.40 -36.17 17.48
C PHE A 496 -16.08 -36.01 18.26
N GLY A 497 -16.01 -35.03 19.17
CA GLY A 497 -14.81 -34.70 19.95
C GLY A 497 -13.80 -33.78 19.25
N VAL A 498 -14.11 -33.28 18.05
CA VAL A 498 -13.27 -32.35 17.27
C VAL A 498 -13.94 -30.98 17.21
N GLU A 499 -13.16 -29.91 17.47
CA GLU A 499 -13.59 -28.52 17.27
C GLU A 499 -13.40 -28.11 15.81
N CYS A 500 -14.48 -28.05 15.03
CA CYS A 500 -14.48 -27.47 13.69
C CYS A 500 -14.44 -25.94 13.81
N LYS A 501 -13.28 -25.31 13.60
CA LYS A 501 -13.10 -23.85 13.65
C LYS A 501 -13.44 -23.18 12.32
N VAL A 502 -14.04 -21.98 12.37
CA VAL A 502 -14.27 -21.08 11.22
C VAL A 502 -13.81 -19.67 11.63
N ALA A 503 -13.14 -18.94 10.74
CA ALA A 503 -12.81 -17.53 10.99
C ALA A 503 -14.10 -16.69 10.92
N VAL A 504 -14.25 -15.72 11.82
CA VAL A 504 -15.41 -14.82 11.85
C VAL A 504 -14.93 -13.42 11.55
N GLU A 505 -15.67 -12.69 10.73
CA GLU A 505 -15.39 -11.32 10.33
C GLU A 505 -16.68 -10.50 10.36
N ASP A 506 -16.57 -9.20 10.65
CA ASP A 506 -17.74 -8.31 10.70
C ASP A 506 -18.15 -7.88 9.28
N ASP A 507 -17.17 -7.58 8.40
CA ASP A 507 -17.35 -7.40 6.95
C ASP A 507 -17.52 -8.77 6.25
N LYS A 508 -18.76 -9.03 5.83
CA LYS A 508 -19.16 -10.30 5.19
C LYS A 508 -18.90 -10.34 3.69
N SER A 509 -18.46 -9.23 3.08
CA SER A 509 -18.11 -9.18 1.66
C SER A 509 -16.77 -9.88 1.37
N ARG A 510 -15.90 -10.02 2.37
CA ARG A 510 -14.55 -10.61 2.23
C ARG A 510 -14.55 -12.09 1.90
N ASN A 511 -15.59 -12.83 2.31
CA ASN A 511 -15.70 -14.28 2.17
C ASN A 511 -14.43 -15.01 2.66
N ILE A 512 -13.76 -14.47 3.69
CA ILE A 512 -12.51 -15.03 4.22
C ILE A 512 -12.74 -16.36 4.96
N ASP A 513 -14.00 -16.62 5.35
CA ASP A 513 -14.50 -17.86 5.89
C ASP A 513 -14.84 -18.91 4.82
N MET A 514 -14.67 -18.61 3.53
CA MET A 514 -15.06 -19.47 2.41
C MET A 514 -13.87 -20.18 1.75
N VAL A 515 -14.11 -21.33 1.14
CA VAL A 515 -13.08 -22.03 0.36
C VAL A 515 -12.75 -21.24 -0.93
N PRO A 516 -11.47 -20.88 -1.19
CA PRO A 516 -11.08 -20.07 -2.35
C PRO A 516 -11.39 -20.74 -3.69
N SER A 517 -11.67 -19.92 -4.71
CA SER A 517 -11.71 -20.36 -6.10
C SER A 517 -10.43 -21.10 -6.51
N GLY A 518 -10.55 -22.08 -7.39
CA GLY A 518 -9.44 -22.95 -7.80
C GLY A 518 -9.14 -24.12 -6.86
N THR A 519 -9.55 -24.04 -5.58
CA THR A 519 -9.27 -25.11 -4.61
C THR A 519 -9.90 -26.43 -5.03
N VAL A 520 -9.14 -27.53 -4.96
CA VAL A 520 -9.63 -28.88 -5.31
C VAL A 520 -10.76 -29.34 -4.37
N CYS A 521 -11.89 -29.71 -4.97
CA CYS A 521 -13.06 -30.24 -4.26
C CYS A 521 -13.37 -31.71 -4.60
N GLY A 522 -12.73 -32.27 -5.62
CA GLY A 522 -12.82 -33.66 -6.04
C GLY A 522 -11.95 -33.98 -7.25
N THR A 523 -11.95 -35.23 -7.72
CA THR A 523 -11.18 -35.65 -8.90
C THR A 523 -11.53 -34.81 -10.12
N ASN A 524 -10.54 -34.11 -10.68
CA ASN A 524 -10.67 -33.12 -11.77
C ASN A 524 -11.70 -32.02 -11.52
N LYS A 525 -11.93 -31.65 -10.24
CA LYS A 525 -12.91 -30.63 -9.86
C LYS A 525 -12.36 -29.60 -8.87
N VAL A 526 -12.76 -28.35 -9.10
CA VAL A 526 -12.35 -27.17 -8.35
C VAL A 526 -13.55 -26.38 -7.86
N CYS A 527 -13.35 -25.59 -6.80
CA CYS A 527 -14.31 -24.61 -6.38
C CYS A 527 -14.31 -23.40 -7.32
N LEU A 528 -15.49 -22.97 -7.76
CA LEU A 528 -15.69 -21.71 -8.48
C LEU A 528 -17.06 -21.15 -8.12
N GLY A 529 -17.11 -19.92 -7.61
CA GLY A 529 -18.36 -19.28 -7.17
C GLY A 529 -19.16 -20.12 -6.17
N ASN A 530 -18.46 -20.71 -5.19
CA ASN A 530 -18.99 -21.60 -4.14
C ASN A 530 -19.64 -22.90 -4.65
N ARG A 531 -19.19 -23.41 -5.81
CA ARG A 531 -19.67 -24.66 -6.41
C ARG A 531 -18.50 -25.55 -6.81
N CYS A 532 -18.65 -26.86 -6.64
CA CYS A 532 -17.65 -27.83 -7.10
C CYS A 532 -17.90 -28.15 -8.58
N VAL A 533 -17.10 -27.55 -9.47
CA VAL A 533 -17.23 -27.64 -10.93
C VAL A 533 -16.06 -28.40 -11.54
N ASP A 534 -16.23 -28.89 -12.77
CA ASP A 534 -15.18 -29.55 -13.53
C ASP A 534 -14.13 -28.54 -14.03
N VAL A 535 -12.84 -28.93 -14.01
CA VAL A 535 -11.72 -28.05 -14.42
C VAL A 535 -11.82 -27.60 -15.89
N SER A 536 -12.54 -28.34 -16.74
CA SER A 536 -12.84 -27.93 -18.12
C SER A 536 -13.57 -26.58 -18.26
N VAL A 537 -14.09 -26.02 -17.16
CA VAL A 537 -14.64 -24.65 -17.11
C VAL A 537 -13.65 -23.56 -17.56
N PHE A 538 -12.34 -23.78 -17.41
CA PHE A 538 -11.30 -22.82 -17.83
C PHE A 538 -10.93 -22.91 -19.33
N GLY A 539 -11.54 -23.83 -20.09
CA GLY A 539 -11.31 -23.98 -21.52
C GLY A 539 -10.10 -24.86 -21.88
N LYS A 540 -9.60 -24.71 -23.12
CA LYS A 540 -8.59 -25.58 -23.73
C LYS A 540 -7.25 -24.85 -23.91
N LYS A 541 -6.23 -25.26 -23.14
CA LYS A 541 -4.88 -24.66 -23.18
C LYS A 541 -4.20 -24.83 -24.55
N GLU A 542 -4.56 -25.86 -25.30
CA GLU A 542 -3.93 -26.22 -26.58
C GLU A 542 -4.20 -25.21 -27.70
N GLU A 543 -5.27 -24.39 -27.62
CA GLU A 543 -5.61 -23.43 -28.67
C GLU A 543 -4.80 -22.13 -28.58
N CYS A 544 -4.33 -21.78 -27.38
CA CYS A 544 -3.39 -20.66 -27.20
C CYS A 544 -1.94 -21.09 -27.44
N ALA A 545 -1.51 -22.20 -26.83
CA ALA A 545 -0.11 -22.66 -26.89
C ALA A 545 0.41 -22.88 -28.34
N LYS A 546 -0.46 -23.32 -29.26
CA LYS A 546 -0.14 -23.46 -30.69
C LYS A 546 0.30 -22.17 -31.40
N LYS A 547 0.01 -21.00 -30.82
CA LYS A 547 0.36 -19.68 -31.39
C LYS A 547 1.76 -19.21 -30.96
N CYS A 548 2.40 -19.91 -30.02
CA CYS A 548 3.67 -19.51 -29.41
C CYS A 548 4.90 -20.18 -30.06
N ASN A 549 4.73 -20.76 -31.26
CA ASN A 549 5.76 -21.42 -32.07
C ASN A 549 6.63 -22.49 -31.36
N ASN A 550 6.16 -23.00 -30.21
CA ASN A 550 6.90 -23.85 -29.27
C ASN A 550 8.12 -23.20 -28.59
N ASN A 551 8.24 -21.87 -28.65
CA ASN A 551 9.26 -21.07 -27.95
C ASN A 551 8.62 -20.24 -26.81
N GLY A 552 7.66 -20.82 -26.08
CA GLY A 552 6.92 -20.15 -25.03
C GLY A 552 5.62 -20.84 -24.64
N VAL A 553 5.00 -20.32 -23.56
CA VAL A 553 3.76 -20.83 -22.96
C VAL A 553 2.65 -19.78 -23.02
N CYS A 554 1.39 -20.22 -22.92
CA CYS A 554 0.28 -19.27 -22.80
C CYS A 554 0.11 -18.82 -21.34
N ASN A 555 0.10 -17.51 -21.11
CA ASN A 555 -0.17 -16.90 -19.81
C ASN A 555 -1.68 -16.66 -19.58
N HIS A 556 -2.04 -16.19 -18.39
CA HIS A 556 -3.41 -15.85 -18.01
C HIS A 556 -4.09 -14.79 -18.91
N LYS A 557 -3.33 -13.92 -19.59
CA LYS A 557 -3.84 -12.90 -20.54
C LYS A 557 -4.23 -13.51 -21.90
N ASN A 558 -4.14 -14.83 -22.06
CA ASN A 558 -4.24 -15.56 -23.33
C ASN A 558 -3.19 -15.10 -24.37
N GLN A 559 -2.01 -14.71 -23.90
CA GLN A 559 -0.87 -14.25 -24.68
C GLN A 559 0.30 -15.22 -24.53
N CYS A 560 1.21 -15.25 -25.50
CA CYS A 560 2.43 -16.04 -25.39
C CYS A 560 3.46 -15.31 -24.53
N HIS A 561 3.75 -15.89 -23.37
CA HIS A 561 4.95 -15.60 -22.58
C HIS A 561 6.09 -16.43 -23.19
N CYS A 562 7.09 -15.76 -23.76
CA CYS A 562 8.11 -16.39 -24.58
C CYS A 562 9.34 -16.85 -23.78
N ASP A 563 10.01 -17.89 -24.29
CA ASP A 563 11.26 -18.40 -23.74
C ASP A 563 12.39 -17.35 -23.85
N PRO A 564 13.47 -17.44 -23.04
CA PRO A 564 14.53 -16.43 -22.96
C PRO A 564 15.07 -15.96 -24.31
N GLY A 565 14.95 -14.65 -24.56
CA GLY A 565 15.44 -13.98 -25.78
C GLY A 565 14.51 -14.03 -26.99
N TRP A 566 13.36 -14.72 -26.91
CA TRP A 566 12.30 -14.68 -27.93
C TRP A 566 11.31 -13.54 -27.66
N ALA A 567 10.81 -12.91 -28.73
CA ALA A 567 9.94 -11.73 -28.63
C ALA A 567 8.44 -12.08 -28.77
N PRO A 568 7.55 -11.46 -27.96
CA PRO A 568 6.11 -11.52 -28.14
C PRO A 568 5.69 -10.81 -29.45
N PRO A 569 4.48 -11.09 -30.00
CA PRO A 569 3.37 -11.83 -29.39
C PRO A 569 3.29 -13.32 -29.74
N TYR A 570 4.17 -13.84 -30.62
CA TYR A 570 4.11 -15.22 -31.13
C TYR A 570 5.39 -16.04 -30.90
N CYS A 571 6.44 -15.47 -30.31
CA CYS A 571 7.72 -16.14 -30.06
C CYS A 571 8.37 -16.71 -31.34
N GLU A 572 8.15 -16.04 -32.48
CA GLU A 572 8.63 -16.44 -33.82
C GLU A 572 10.03 -15.86 -34.13
N ILE A 573 10.38 -14.74 -33.52
CA ILE A 573 11.64 -14.00 -33.73
C ILE A 573 12.32 -13.72 -32.39
N LYS A 574 13.64 -13.55 -32.39
CA LYS A 574 14.41 -13.17 -31.20
C LYS A 574 14.60 -11.67 -31.12
N TYR A 575 14.84 -11.15 -29.92
CA TYR A 575 15.16 -9.73 -29.71
C TYR A 575 16.44 -9.27 -30.42
N ALA A 576 17.39 -10.18 -30.68
CA ALA A 576 18.58 -9.89 -31.48
C ALA A 576 18.27 -9.73 -32.99
N ASP A 577 17.23 -10.43 -33.47
CA ASP A 577 16.82 -10.49 -34.89
C ASP A 577 15.65 -9.53 -35.21
N LEU A 578 15.05 -8.91 -34.20
CA LEU A 578 14.05 -7.85 -34.33
C LEU A 578 14.65 -6.70 -35.17
N PRO A 579 14.06 -6.34 -36.32
CA PRO A 579 14.61 -5.28 -37.17
C PRO A 579 14.52 -3.93 -36.44
N LYS A 580 15.66 -3.47 -35.89
CA LYS A 580 15.81 -2.18 -35.18
C LYS A 580 15.09 -1.08 -35.96
N GLY A 581 14.06 -0.51 -35.33
CA GLY A 581 12.84 -0.11 -36.03
C GLY A 581 13.00 0.88 -37.19
N GLN A 582 12.10 0.77 -38.18
CA GLN A 582 12.01 1.61 -39.38
C GLN A 582 11.63 3.09 -39.13
N ARG A 583 12.04 3.68 -37.99
CA ARG A 583 11.78 5.09 -37.63
C ARG A 583 12.23 6.07 -38.72
N MET A 584 13.31 5.76 -39.44
CA MET A 584 13.78 6.56 -40.59
C MET A 584 12.79 6.60 -41.76
N ASN A 585 12.16 5.46 -42.10
CA ASN A 585 11.21 5.40 -43.23
C ASN A 585 9.92 6.14 -42.90
N VAL A 586 9.39 6.00 -41.68
CA VAL A 586 8.17 6.72 -41.25
C VAL A 586 8.42 8.23 -41.23
N ALA A 587 9.56 8.68 -40.69
CA ALA A 587 9.93 10.10 -40.73
C ALA A 587 10.07 10.64 -42.16
N GLY A 588 10.71 9.89 -43.06
CA GLY A 588 10.84 10.25 -44.47
C GLY A 588 9.50 10.35 -45.21
N VAL A 589 8.60 9.39 -45.00
CA VAL A 589 7.26 9.39 -45.60
C VAL A 589 6.41 10.54 -45.02
N CYS A 590 6.45 10.79 -43.72
CA CYS A 590 5.75 11.93 -43.11
C CYS A 590 6.27 13.28 -43.63
N ALA A 591 7.58 13.43 -43.84
CA ALA A 591 8.18 14.63 -44.44
C ALA A 591 7.76 14.81 -45.91
N ALA A 592 7.74 13.73 -46.70
CA ALA A 592 7.27 13.75 -48.08
C ALA A 592 5.77 14.11 -48.18
N VAL A 593 4.92 13.54 -47.32
CA VAL A 593 3.48 13.87 -47.28
C VAL A 593 3.25 15.31 -46.81
N SER A 594 4.01 15.79 -45.81
CA SER A 594 3.93 17.18 -45.34
C SER A 594 4.33 18.19 -46.41
N THR A 595 5.41 17.94 -47.14
CA THR A 595 5.86 18.80 -48.25
C THR A 595 4.87 18.79 -49.42
N LEU A 596 4.31 17.62 -49.77
CA LEU A 596 3.23 17.52 -50.77
C LEU A 596 1.98 18.31 -50.35
N LEU A 597 1.57 18.27 -49.08
CA LEU A 597 0.43 19.04 -48.57
C LEU A 597 0.69 20.56 -48.63
N VAL A 598 1.89 21.02 -48.28
CA VAL A 598 2.28 22.44 -48.40
C VAL A 598 2.26 22.88 -49.86
N ILE A 599 2.79 22.08 -50.78
CA ILE A 599 2.75 22.35 -52.22
C ILE A 599 1.30 22.43 -52.73
N LEU A 600 0.42 21.51 -52.30
CA LEU A 600 -0.99 21.52 -52.68
C LEU A 600 -1.71 22.79 -52.19
N LEU A 601 -1.45 23.21 -50.95
CA LEU A 601 -2.00 24.44 -50.38
C LEU A 601 -1.51 25.70 -51.12
N LEU A 602 -0.24 25.75 -51.53
CA LEU A 602 0.30 26.84 -52.34
C LEU A 602 -0.35 26.88 -53.74
N ILE A 603 -0.56 25.74 -54.40
CA ILE A 603 -1.26 25.65 -55.68
C ILE A 603 -2.73 26.11 -55.55
N VAL A 604 -3.45 25.65 -54.52
CA VAL A 604 -4.83 26.07 -54.25
C VAL A 604 -4.89 27.58 -53.94
N GLY A 605 -3.93 28.11 -53.17
CA GLY A 605 -3.78 29.54 -52.91
C GLY A 605 -3.62 30.35 -54.19
N LEU A 606 -2.68 29.97 -55.05
CA LEU A 606 -2.44 30.60 -56.35
C LEU A 606 -3.68 30.55 -57.27
N LEU A 607 -4.40 29.43 -57.30
CA LEU A 607 -5.65 29.29 -58.05
C LEU A 607 -6.77 30.20 -57.49
N CYS A 608 -6.89 30.32 -56.18
CA CYS A 608 -7.82 31.26 -55.54
C CYS A 608 -7.46 32.73 -55.79
N CYS A 609 -6.17 33.09 -55.73
CA CYS A 609 -5.70 34.43 -56.10
C CYS A 609 -6.01 34.75 -57.58
N LYS A 610 -5.78 33.81 -58.50
CA LYS A 610 -6.11 33.96 -59.93
C LYS A 610 -7.63 34.10 -60.15
N LYS A 611 -8.45 33.32 -59.42
CA LYS A 611 -9.93 33.38 -59.45
C LYS A 611 -10.47 34.71 -58.89
N ASN A 612 -9.84 35.28 -57.86
CA ASN A 612 -10.20 36.59 -57.32
C ASN A 612 -9.80 37.75 -58.24
N ASN A 613 -8.65 37.68 -58.91
CA ASN A 613 -8.26 38.67 -59.93
C ASN A 613 -9.29 38.72 -61.08
N ILE A 614 -9.78 37.57 -61.55
CA ILE A 614 -10.84 37.50 -62.57
C ILE A 614 -12.15 38.13 -62.08
N LYS A 615 -12.57 37.88 -60.83
CA LYS A 615 -13.76 38.53 -60.25
C LYS A 615 -13.60 40.05 -60.08
N GLY A 616 -12.41 40.51 -59.70
CA GLY A 616 -12.10 41.93 -59.54
C GLY A 616 -12.23 42.74 -60.83
N TYR A 617 -11.91 42.13 -61.97
CA TYR A 617 -11.96 42.80 -63.28
C TYR A 617 -13.41 43.06 -63.77
N ILE A 618 -14.34 42.15 -63.47
CA ILE A 618 -15.73 42.24 -63.92
C ILE A 618 -16.55 43.25 -63.09
N SER A 619 -16.21 43.46 -61.82
CA SER A 619 -16.99 44.29 -60.89
C SER A 619 -16.98 45.80 -61.22
N ARG A 620 -15.99 46.31 -61.97
CA ARG A 620 -15.80 47.77 -62.20
C ARG A 620 -16.69 48.41 -63.29
N ARG A 621 -17.72 47.72 -63.81
CA ARG A 621 -18.68 48.29 -64.79
C ARG A 621 -20.17 48.07 -64.42
N LYS A 622 -20.69 48.83 -63.45
CA LYS A 622 -22.04 49.46 -63.52
C LYS A 622 -22.25 50.54 -62.44
N LYS A 623 -23.10 51.53 -62.79
CA LYS A 623 -23.42 52.81 -62.10
C LYS A 623 -24.09 52.58 -60.73
N LYS A 624 -23.79 53.34 -59.67
CA LYS A 624 -24.30 54.70 -59.32
C LYS A 624 -25.84 54.86 -59.38
N SER A 625 -26.50 54.98 -58.22
CA SER A 625 -27.53 56.01 -57.95
C SER A 625 -27.86 56.13 -56.43
N ALA A 626 -28.71 57.10 -56.07
CA ALA A 626 -29.02 57.60 -54.71
C ALA A 626 -30.08 56.74 -53.93
N SER A 627 -30.60 57.07 -52.71
CA SER A 627 -30.61 58.34 -51.96
C SER A 627 -31.05 58.23 -50.46
N ARG A 628 -30.61 59.20 -49.63
CA ARG A 628 -31.39 59.97 -48.61
C ARG A 628 -31.86 59.36 -47.25
N LYS A 629 -31.34 59.98 -46.15
CA LYS A 629 -31.85 60.06 -44.74
C LYS A 629 -31.72 58.81 -43.85
N LEU A 630 -31.58 58.88 -42.50
CA LEU A 630 -31.54 60.03 -41.54
C LEU A 630 -30.58 59.74 -40.35
N ASN A 631 -30.00 60.78 -39.72
CA ASN A 631 -29.31 60.71 -38.41
C ASN A 631 -30.21 61.30 -37.29
N PRO A 632 -29.97 60.99 -36.00
CA PRO A 632 -29.16 61.91 -35.18
C PRO A 632 -28.20 61.25 -34.16
N LYS A 633 -27.00 61.86 -34.03
CA LYS A 633 -26.29 62.33 -32.80
C LYS A 633 -26.15 61.37 -31.60
N PHE A 634 -25.01 61.31 -30.91
CA PHE A 634 -24.16 62.46 -30.52
C PHE A 634 -22.68 62.44 -30.94
N GLN A 635 -22.12 63.66 -30.85
CA GLN A 635 -20.72 64.11 -31.01
C GLN A 635 -20.33 64.73 -29.64
N ALA A 636 -19.08 65.01 -29.25
CA ALA A 636 -17.74 64.87 -29.81
C ALA A 636 -16.74 64.73 -28.60
N THR A 637 -15.40 64.85 -28.64
CA THR A 637 -14.45 65.41 -29.63
C THR A 637 -13.04 64.83 -29.42
N CYS A 638 -12.21 64.91 -30.48
CA CYS A 638 -10.73 65.08 -30.55
C CYS A 638 -9.86 65.01 -29.27
N VAL A 639 -8.59 64.58 -29.34
CA VAL A 639 -7.54 65.03 -30.29
C VAL A 639 -6.56 63.89 -30.69
N LYS A 640 -5.99 63.96 -31.91
CA LYS A 640 -4.90 63.09 -32.45
C LYS A 640 -3.54 63.64 -31.96
N GLU A 641 -2.38 62.99 -32.04
CA GLU A 641 -1.85 62.17 -33.14
C GLU A 641 -0.56 61.44 -32.67
N ARG A 642 -0.09 60.50 -33.49
CA ARG A 642 1.20 59.79 -33.33
C ARG A 642 2.32 60.59 -34.00
N PRO A 643 3.57 60.47 -33.53
CA PRO A 643 4.63 60.03 -34.45
C PRO A 643 5.45 58.84 -33.93
N GLU A 644 6.23 58.24 -34.82
CA GLU A 644 7.22 57.18 -34.53
C GLU A 644 8.61 57.78 -34.39
N ILE A 645 9.52 57.11 -33.66
CA ILE A 645 10.99 57.25 -33.74
C ILE A 645 11.65 56.09 -32.97
N GLY A 646 12.85 55.67 -33.40
CA GLY A 646 13.86 55.08 -32.51
C GLY A 646 14.06 53.55 -32.57
N GLN A 647 15.18 53.13 -33.16
CA GLN A 647 15.84 51.87 -32.79
C GLN A 647 16.70 52.10 -31.52
N PRO A 648 16.86 51.11 -30.63
CA PRO A 648 17.84 51.19 -29.56
C PRO A 648 19.25 50.84 -30.07
N THR A 649 20.22 51.74 -29.85
CA THR A 649 21.63 51.54 -30.19
C THR A 649 22.34 50.77 -29.08
N LEU A 650 23.26 49.87 -29.44
CA LEU A 650 24.22 49.30 -28.48
C LEU A 650 25.17 50.39 -27.96
N VAL A 651 25.36 50.47 -26.65
CA VAL A 651 26.42 51.28 -26.03
C VAL A 651 27.22 50.39 -25.10
N GLU A 652 28.46 50.09 -25.52
CA GLU A 652 29.47 49.42 -24.72
C GLU A 652 30.26 50.48 -23.95
N SER A 653 30.52 50.29 -22.66
CA SER A 653 31.28 51.26 -21.83
C SER A 653 31.89 50.57 -20.61
N THR A 654 33.20 50.35 -20.66
CA THR A 654 33.96 49.65 -19.64
C THR A 654 34.54 50.62 -18.61
N VAL A 655 34.09 50.56 -17.36
CA VAL A 655 34.86 51.04 -16.19
C VAL A 655 34.70 50.03 -15.06
N SER A 656 35.82 49.51 -14.57
CA SER A 656 35.88 48.58 -13.44
C SER A 656 36.10 49.33 -12.13
N LEU A 657 35.32 49.01 -11.09
CA LEU A 657 35.70 49.32 -9.71
C LEU A 657 35.27 48.25 -8.71
N ILE A 658 36.29 47.53 -8.21
CA ILE A 658 36.48 47.01 -6.85
C ILE A 658 35.22 46.83 -5.97
N ASN A 659 34.94 45.58 -5.60
CA ASN A 659 34.43 45.26 -4.28
C ASN A 659 34.99 43.89 -3.82
N SER A 660 35.52 43.83 -2.61
CA SER A 660 36.23 42.66 -2.07
C SER A 660 35.31 41.76 -1.23
N PRO A 661 35.41 40.42 -1.32
CA PRO A 661 34.76 39.54 -0.35
C PRO A 661 35.49 39.59 1.01
N LEU A 662 34.72 39.62 2.10
CA LEU A 662 35.26 39.47 3.46
C LEU A 662 35.61 38.01 3.73
N VAL A 663 36.88 37.64 3.54
CA VAL A 663 37.41 36.31 3.88
C VAL A 663 37.99 36.33 5.30
N LEU A 664 37.40 35.55 6.20
CA LEU A 664 37.97 35.27 7.53
C LEU A 664 39.05 34.18 7.40
N PRO A 665 40.30 34.41 7.85
CA PRO A 665 41.37 33.43 7.75
C PRO A 665 41.31 32.39 8.88
N VAL A 666 40.90 31.16 8.57
CA VAL A 666 41.10 30.00 9.46
C VAL A 666 42.48 29.39 9.20
N VAL A 667 43.30 29.26 10.25
CA VAL A 667 44.69 28.77 10.16
C VAL A 667 44.72 27.23 10.13
N PRO A 668 45.28 26.59 9.09
CA PRO A 668 45.37 25.13 9.01
C PRO A 668 46.58 24.58 9.78
N SER A 669 46.36 24.14 11.03
CA SER A 669 47.37 23.43 11.82
C SER A 669 47.55 21.99 11.35
N ARG A 670 48.68 21.69 10.69
CA ARG A 670 48.97 20.37 10.11
C ARG A 670 49.98 19.55 10.95
N PRO A 671 49.62 18.38 11.48
CA PRO A 671 50.59 17.42 12.02
C PRO A 671 51.53 16.87 10.93
N ALA A 672 52.77 16.55 11.28
CA ALA A 672 53.78 16.06 10.33
C ALA A 672 53.60 14.58 9.96
N PRO A 673 54.00 14.16 8.74
CA PRO A 673 53.92 12.76 8.31
C PRO A 673 55.10 11.92 8.83
N PRO A 674 54.88 10.66 9.24
CA PRO A 674 55.95 9.67 9.36
C PRO A 674 56.55 9.35 7.98
N GLN A 675 57.87 9.25 7.89
CA GLN A 675 58.57 8.94 6.64
C GLN A 675 58.68 7.43 6.40
N THR A 676 58.74 7.03 5.13
CA THR A 676 58.99 5.65 4.70
C THR A 676 60.47 5.27 4.84
N GLY A 677 60.71 4.04 5.30
CA GLY A 677 62.01 3.37 5.26
C GLY A 677 61.85 1.95 4.70
N SER A 678 62.69 1.58 3.72
CA SER A 678 62.55 0.34 2.94
C SER A 678 63.69 -0.67 3.29
N PRO A 679 63.96 -1.78 2.55
CA PRO A 679 63.84 -3.11 3.15
C PRO A 679 65.14 -3.96 3.15
N LEU A 680 65.16 -5.06 3.92
CA LEU A 680 65.97 -6.32 3.79
C LEU A 680 65.75 -7.15 5.10
N VAL A 681 65.92 -8.49 5.24
CA VAL A 681 65.80 -9.67 4.35
C VAL A 681 65.85 -10.96 5.23
N THR A 682 64.99 -11.96 4.99
CA THR A 682 65.00 -13.42 5.38
C THR A 682 65.55 -13.87 6.76
N LYS A 683 64.91 -14.81 7.48
CA LYS A 683 64.87 -16.26 7.17
C LYS A 683 63.78 -17.06 7.92
N HIS A 684 63.62 -18.33 7.53
CA HIS A 684 62.79 -19.41 8.11
C HIS A 684 63.09 -19.68 9.62
N GLN A 685 62.33 -20.50 10.39
CA GLN A 685 61.70 -21.79 10.02
C GLN A 685 60.68 -22.35 11.04
N LYS A 686 59.71 -23.14 10.54
CA LYS A 686 58.89 -24.21 11.20
C LYS A 686 58.16 -23.97 12.54
N GLN A 687 56.87 -24.36 12.55
CA GLN A 687 56.28 -25.24 13.58
C GLN A 687 55.12 -26.05 12.95
N ASP A 688 54.78 -27.21 13.54
CA ASP A 688 54.03 -28.29 12.89
C ASP A 688 52.56 -28.46 13.36
N ILE A 689 51.78 -29.30 12.64
CA ILE A 689 50.33 -29.51 12.79
C ILE A 689 50.00 -30.68 13.74
N VAL A 690 49.00 -30.53 14.63
CA VAL A 690 48.16 -31.64 15.15
C VAL A 690 46.69 -31.21 15.25
N LEU A 691 45.78 -32.15 15.01
CA LEU A 691 44.31 -32.01 14.97
C LEU A 691 43.63 -32.18 16.35
N LEU A 692 42.46 -31.58 16.57
CA LEU A 692 41.53 -31.96 17.66
C LEU A 692 40.06 -31.98 17.19
N GLN A 693 39.24 -32.80 17.85
CA GLN A 693 37.83 -33.09 17.53
C GLN A 693 36.89 -32.84 18.74
N PRO A 694 35.55 -32.75 18.55
CA PRO A 694 34.64 -32.16 19.53
C PRO A 694 34.12 -33.12 20.62
N PRO A 695 33.69 -32.61 21.79
CA PRO A 695 33.11 -33.39 22.88
C PRO A 695 31.63 -33.75 22.67
N ARG A 696 31.16 -34.78 23.40
CA ARG A 696 29.76 -35.25 23.46
C ARG A 696 29.14 -35.05 24.85
N LYS A 697 27.81 -35.23 24.94
CA LYS A 697 27.01 -35.29 26.18
C LYS A 697 27.59 -36.19 27.29
N PRO A 698 27.25 -35.90 28.55
CA PRO A 698 26.90 -36.92 29.56
C PRO A 698 25.44 -36.80 30.05
N THR A 699 24.95 -37.84 30.73
CA THR A 699 23.60 -37.94 31.33
C THR A 699 23.67 -38.77 32.63
N SER A 700 23.06 -38.30 33.74
CA SER A 700 22.71 -39.08 34.99
C SER A 700 23.87 -39.79 35.75
N LEU A 701 23.89 -39.99 37.09
CA LEU A 701 22.87 -40.52 38.03
C LEU A 701 23.41 -40.43 39.50
N ALA A 702 22.54 -40.62 40.52
CA ALA A 702 22.84 -41.06 41.92
C ALA A 702 23.66 -40.11 42.86
N SER A 703 23.09 -39.51 43.93
CA SER A 703 22.86 -40.00 45.33
C SER A 703 24.12 -39.93 46.24
N THR A 704 24.14 -39.73 47.59
CA THR A 704 23.16 -39.68 48.72
C THR A 704 23.91 -39.03 49.95
N CYS A 705 23.42 -38.74 51.18
CA CYS A 705 22.15 -38.86 51.94
C CYS A 705 22.14 -37.85 53.13
N GLU A 706 21.08 -37.84 53.96
CA GLU A 706 20.98 -37.44 55.41
C GLU A 706 21.38 -36.00 55.87
N SER A 707 20.74 -35.35 56.86
CA SER A 707 19.57 -35.61 57.75
C SER A 707 18.88 -34.26 58.10
N GLU A 708 17.88 -34.05 58.98
CA GLU A 708 17.08 -34.84 59.94
C GLU A 708 15.65 -34.20 60.00
N SER A 709 14.55 -34.93 60.27
CA SER A 709 13.78 -34.98 61.55
C SER A 709 13.05 -33.71 62.02
N SER A 710 11.79 -33.72 62.47
CA SER A 710 10.64 -34.68 62.41
C SER A 710 9.37 -33.90 62.90
N LYS A 711 8.09 -34.33 62.91
CA LYS A 711 7.30 -35.59 62.85
C LYS A 711 6.01 -35.27 62.08
N GLU A 712 5.35 -36.13 61.29
CA GLU A 712 4.80 -37.49 61.47
C GLU A 712 3.44 -37.60 62.22
N SER A 713 2.40 -37.99 61.46
CA SER A 713 1.23 -38.75 61.90
C SER A 713 0.73 -39.63 60.72
N LYS A 714 0.03 -40.75 60.99
CA LYS A 714 -0.18 -41.85 60.02
C LYS A 714 -1.58 -41.90 59.36
N PRO A 715 -1.75 -42.61 58.21
CA PRO A 715 -2.84 -42.37 57.26
C PRO A 715 -4.09 -43.26 57.45
N SER A 716 -5.16 -42.88 56.73
CA SER A 716 -6.39 -43.65 56.54
C SER A 716 -6.56 -44.13 55.08
N LEU A 717 -7.45 -45.10 54.86
CA LEU A 717 -7.63 -45.85 53.61
C LEU A 717 -8.48 -45.10 52.56
N PRO A 718 -8.32 -45.39 51.24
CA PRO A 718 -9.07 -44.72 50.18
C PRO A 718 -10.55 -45.16 50.10
N PRO A 719 -11.47 -44.26 49.70
CA PRO A 719 -12.90 -44.59 49.55
C PRO A 719 -13.20 -45.38 48.27
N VAL A 720 -14.25 -46.21 48.35
CA VAL A 720 -14.75 -47.10 47.27
C VAL A 720 -15.64 -46.31 46.29
N PRO A 721 -15.62 -46.60 44.97
CA PRO A 721 -16.47 -45.92 43.98
C PRO A 721 -17.97 -46.21 44.20
N PRO A 722 -18.86 -45.23 43.94
CA PRO A 722 -20.31 -45.39 44.15
C PRO A 722 -20.98 -46.31 43.12
N VAL A 723 -22.03 -47.02 43.57
CA VAL A 723 -22.73 -48.06 42.81
C VAL A 723 -23.81 -47.50 41.89
N LYS A 724 -23.99 -48.18 40.75
CA LYS A 724 -24.92 -47.87 39.65
C LYS A 724 -26.39 -48.17 40.01
N PRO A 725 -27.32 -47.21 39.90
CA PRO A 725 -28.76 -47.48 39.96
C PRO A 725 -29.26 -48.17 38.67
N SER A 726 -30.17 -49.15 38.83
CA SER A 726 -30.94 -49.76 37.74
C SER A 726 -32.23 -48.94 37.45
N PRO A 727 -32.81 -49.03 36.23
CA PRO A 727 -33.76 -48.03 35.74
C PRO A 727 -35.17 -48.14 36.31
N LEU A 728 -35.83 -46.99 36.45
CA LEU A 728 -37.27 -46.89 36.72
C LEU A 728 -38.10 -47.11 35.45
N LEU A 729 -39.31 -47.66 35.63
CA LEU A 729 -40.21 -48.06 34.54
C LEU A 729 -40.92 -46.85 33.90
N ILE A 730 -40.94 -46.82 32.56
CA ILE A 730 -41.58 -45.77 31.75
C ILE A 730 -43.05 -46.15 31.47
N PRO A 731 -44.04 -45.29 31.79
CA PRO A 731 -45.41 -45.45 31.31
C PRO A 731 -45.49 -45.27 29.78
N ARG A 732 -45.99 -46.27 29.07
CA ARG A 732 -46.17 -46.21 27.60
C ARG A 732 -47.29 -45.23 27.20
N ILE A 733 -46.93 -44.04 26.74
CA ILE A 733 -47.82 -43.18 25.94
C ILE A 733 -47.69 -43.60 24.46
N LYS A 734 -48.82 -43.89 23.80
CA LYS A 734 -48.84 -44.20 22.35
C LYS A 734 -48.82 -42.89 21.55
N PRO A 735 -47.93 -42.71 20.56
CA PRO A 735 -48.08 -41.64 19.58
C PRO A 735 -49.27 -41.93 18.64
N SER A 736 -50.01 -40.89 18.28
CA SER A 736 -51.10 -40.94 17.29
C SER A 736 -50.55 -40.87 15.84
N PRO A 737 -51.27 -41.44 14.85
CA PRO A 737 -50.83 -41.42 13.46
C PRO A 737 -50.91 -40.02 12.82
N PRO A 738 -50.06 -39.70 11.84
CA PRO A 738 -50.06 -38.40 11.16
C PRO A 738 -51.29 -38.20 10.25
N ALA A 739 -51.75 -36.96 10.14
CA ALA A 739 -52.85 -36.58 9.26
C ALA A 739 -52.43 -36.52 7.77
N PRO A 740 -53.33 -36.82 6.83
CA PRO A 740 -53.03 -36.79 5.39
C PRO A 740 -52.85 -35.36 4.85
N PRO A 741 -52.08 -35.19 3.75
CA PRO A 741 -51.79 -33.88 3.16
C PRO A 741 -53.03 -33.23 2.52
N ARG A 742 -53.11 -31.89 2.58
CA ARG A 742 -54.15 -31.11 1.88
C ARG A 742 -53.80 -30.96 0.39
N PRO A 743 -54.79 -30.98 -0.53
CA PRO A 743 -54.57 -30.77 -1.96
C PRO A 743 -54.18 -29.31 -2.27
N PRO A 744 -53.49 -29.05 -3.40
CA PRO A 744 -53.01 -27.71 -3.75
C PRO A 744 -54.14 -26.77 -4.21
N THR A 745 -54.16 -25.56 -3.66
CA THR A 745 -55.07 -24.48 -4.07
C THR A 745 -54.69 -23.93 -5.44
N LYS A 746 -55.67 -23.74 -6.33
CA LYS A 746 -55.45 -23.08 -7.64
C LYS A 746 -55.11 -21.59 -7.46
N PRO A 747 -54.25 -21.00 -8.32
CA PRO A 747 -54.03 -19.56 -8.32
C PRO A 747 -55.29 -18.81 -8.77
N GLN A 748 -55.60 -17.70 -8.11
CA GLN A 748 -56.61 -16.74 -8.58
C GLN A 748 -55.99 -15.69 -9.51
N LEU A 749 -56.79 -15.22 -10.46
CA LEU A 749 -56.37 -14.30 -11.52
C LEU A 749 -57.15 -12.98 -11.44
N HIS A 750 -56.57 -11.96 -10.82
CA HIS A 750 -56.97 -10.55 -10.97
C HIS A 750 -55.70 -9.77 -11.39
N ARG A 751 -55.58 -9.16 -12.58
CA ARG A 751 -56.45 -8.31 -13.43
C ARG A 751 -56.19 -6.83 -13.17
N LEU A 752 -55.84 -6.12 -14.25
CA LEU A 752 -55.41 -4.72 -14.26
C LEU A 752 -56.40 -3.76 -13.59
N MET A 753 -55.88 -2.86 -12.75
CA MET A 753 -55.64 -1.46 -13.15
C MET A 753 -54.25 -1.02 -12.68
#